data_AF-A0A7D6E5A1-F1
#
_entry.id   AF-A0A7D6E5A1-F1
#
_cell.length_a   1.000
_cell.length_b   1.000
_cell.length_c   1.000
_cell.angle_alpha   90.00
_cell.angle_beta   90.00
_cell.angle_gamma   90.00
#
_symmetry.space_group_name_H-M   'P 1'
#
loop_
_entity.id
_entity.type
_entity.pdbx_description
1 polymer ?
#
loop_
_entity_poly.entity_id
_entity_poly.type
_entity_poly.pdbx_seq_one_letter_code
_entity_poly.pdbx_strand_id
1 'polypeptide(L)'
;MSFVVMSSDALSSAAADLSNLANSLSEANLAVAARTLNIPVAAADEVSSAIASLFALHGSEFQFASAQARALHDRFVLALTSGAAAYSGAEAANASPLQTVLDVINAPIITLTGRPLIGNGANGAPGTGANGGAGGWLLGNGGSGGSGAPGQTGGNGGAAGFIGTGGAGGAGGNWAGGTGGAGGNGGAGGWLWGDGGAGGVGGSALGGNGSGGTGGMGGGSGLFGYGGAGGAGGAGAQAGLNNFIANGGTGGTGGNGGLFWGSGGSGGAGGAAFVGNAGSGGTGGNGGLLFGSGGAGGSGGWGANSGGQGGDGGTSSWLLGNGGVGGAGGNGSGASYPAGVGGAGGRALLIGNGGAGGIGGFGLYGIGGTGGEGGFGGVLFGNGGAGGAGGYGATGFGLGGAGGTAVLIGNGGNGGASSLGSAGVGGTSGMLVGVDGYNAPISTSPVHILQQQVMGAINAPAETLLGRPLIGNGLPGVAGSGHAGAAGGILLGDGGAGGAGAPGQAGGAGGAAGLFGTGGAGGFGGSMNGGAGGNGGAGGTGGWLFGDGGSGGAGGFSKDSNLVGGAGGVGGAGGLLGAGGAGGGGGAGYGGQAVGGAGGAGGAGGLLAGLVGAGGGNGGIGAFGSYSAGAGGDGGVAGLLGGTGGSGGAGGDTAYGAGGMGGRGGNAGLLFGSGGSGGAGGFSDGFPGGPSVVSAGQGGAGGNAGLFGFGGAGGMGGAGLGTTAASTGGTGGAGGKGGQLLGIGGAGGVGGYGGSTGGRGGAGGDGVLLGGGGNGGNGGDSATPANDGPGGAGGGGGFFGTAGHDGIS
;
A
#
# COMPACT_ATOMS: atom_id res chain seq x y z
N MET A 1 -13.24 3.90 38.11
CA MET A 1 -13.82 5.03 37.37
C MET A 1 -14.13 4.53 35.97
N SER A 2 -15.35 4.72 35.45
CA SER A 2 -15.65 4.38 34.06
C SER A 2 -14.97 5.41 33.15
N PHE A 3 -13.97 4.99 32.38
CA PHE A 3 -13.40 5.82 31.33
C PHE A 3 -14.44 5.95 30.22
N VAL A 4 -14.85 7.18 29.93
CA VAL A 4 -15.64 7.48 28.74
C VAL A 4 -14.63 7.67 27.61
N VAL A 5 -14.56 6.71 26.69
CA VAL A 5 -13.72 6.81 25.49
C VAL A 5 -14.64 7.28 24.36
N MET A 6 -14.37 8.46 23.81
CA MET A 6 -15.09 9.02 22.67
C MET A 6 -14.10 9.42 21.58
N SER A 7 -14.36 9.06 20.32
CA SER A 7 -13.54 9.53 19.20
C SER A 7 -14.09 10.88 18.73
N SER A 8 -13.48 11.97 19.20
CA SER A 8 -13.75 13.35 18.75
C SER A 8 -13.60 13.49 17.22
N ASP A 9 -12.64 12.78 16.63
CA ASP A 9 -12.42 12.74 15.18
C ASP A 9 -13.55 12.04 14.41
N ALA A 10 -14.06 10.91 14.91
CA ALA A 10 -15.19 10.24 14.27
C ALA A 10 -16.45 11.12 14.28
N LEU A 11 -16.65 11.91 15.34
CA LEU A 11 -17.73 12.89 15.42
C LEU A 11 -17.54 14.06 14.44
N SER A 12 -16.31 14.56 14.30
CA SER A 12 -15.94 15.61 13.35
C SER A 12 -16.15 15.15 11.89
N SER A 13 -15.69 13.94 11.55
CA SER A 13 -15.91 13.33 10.23
C SER A 13 -17.40 13.13 9.96
N ALA A 14 -18.15 12.59 10.92
CA ALA A 14 -19.58 12.39 10.78
C ALA A 14 -20.32 13.73 10.58
N ALA A 15 -19.91 14.80 11.26
CA ALA A 15 -20.49 16.14 11.08
C ALA A 15 -20.24 16.68 9.66
N ALA A 16 -19.04 16.45 9.10
CA ALA A 16 -18.71 16.83 7.74
C ALA A 16 -19.50 16.01 6.69
N ASP A 17 -19.60 14.70 6.88
CA ASP A 17 -20.38 13.81 6.01
C ASP A 17 -21.87 14.19 6.01
N LEU A 18 -22.42 14.48 7.19
CA LEU A 18 -23.79 14.96 7.35
C LEU A 18 -23.99 16.31 6.66
N SER A 19 -23.03 17.23 6.74
CA SER A 19 -23.09 18.52 6.04
C SER A 19 -23.14 18.33 4.51
N ASN A 20 -22.30 17.45 3.98
CA ASN A 20 -22.28 17.09 2.55
C ASN A 20 -23.62 16.47 2.11
N LEU A 21 -24.18 15.58 2.92
CA LEU A 21 -25.48 14.95 2.67
C LEU A 21 -26.62 15.99 2.64
N ALA A 22 -26.62 16.96 3.55
CA ALA A 22 -27.62 18.04 3.54
C ALA A 22 -27.53 18.95 2.31
N ASN A 23 -26.31 19.22 1.81
CA ASN A 23 -26.13 19.97 0.58
C ASN A 23 -26.67 19.19 -0.63
N SER A 24 -26.36 17.90 -0.72
CA SER A 24 -26.86 17.02 -1.79
C SER A 24 -28.40 16.93 -1.80
N LEU A 25 -29.02 16.72 -0.63
CA LEU A 25 -30.48 16.69 -0.49
C LEU A 25 -31.13 18.03 -0.84
N SER A 26 -30.51 19.15 -0.48
CA SER A 26 -31.01 20.47 -0.86
C SER A 26 -30.99 20.68 -2.37
N GLU A 27 -29.89 20.32 -3.03
CA GLU A 27 -29.76 20.46 -4.48
C GLU A 27 -30.78 19.58 -5.20
N ALA A 28 -30.97 18.33 -4.74
CA ALA A 28 -31.97 17.43 -5.28
C ALA A 28 -33.41 17.99 -5.13
N ASN A 29 -33.76 18.50 -3.95
CA ASN A 29 -35.09 19.08 -3.69
C ASN A 29 -35.36 20.34 -4.51
N LEU A 30 -34.33 21.16 -4.77
CA LEU A 30 -34.44 22.34 -5.64
C LEU A 30 -34.54 21.95 -7.12
N ALA A 31 -33.79 20.94 -7.57
CA ALA A 31 -33.79 20.49 -8.96
C ALA A 31 -35.15 19.96 -9.44
N VAL A 32 -35.97 19.40 -8.54
CA VAL A 32 -37.30 18.85 -8.88
C VAL A 32 -38.47 19.78 -8.50
N ALA A 33 -38.22 20.90 -7.82
CA ALA A 33 -39.25 21.81 -7.32
C ALA A 33 -40.18 22.32 -8.44
N ALA A 34 -39.61 22.77 -9.55
CA ALA A 34 -40.40 23.28 -10.68
C ALA A 34 -41.26 22.21 -11.36
N ARG A 35 -40.81 20.94 -11.37
CA ARG A 35 -41.54 19.82 -12.00
C ARG A 35 -42.67 19.29 -11.12
N THR A 36 -42.55 19.42 -9.80
CA THR A 36 -43.54 18.93 -8.83
C THR A 36 -44.61 19.99 -8.53
N LEU A 37 -44.28 21.28 -8.66
CA LEU A 37 -45.23 22.37 -8.44
C LEU A 37 -46.04 22.75 -9.69
N ASN A 38 -45.52 22.47 -10.90
CA ASN A 38 -46.14 22.86 -12.17
C ASN A 38 -46.58 21.65 -13.01
N ILE A 39 -47.38 20.76 -12.42
CA ILE A 39 -47.90 19.59 -13.13
C ILE A 39 -48.99 20.05 -14.12
N PRO A 40 -48.84 19.79 -15.43
CA PRO A 40 -49.82 20.20 -16.42
C PRO A 40 -51.11 19.38 -16.26
N VAL A 41 -52.24 20.03 -16.53
CA VAL A 41 -53.55 19.38 -16.53
C VAL A 41 -53.63 18.43 -17.74
N ALA A 42 -53.99 17.16 -17.52
CA ALA A 42 -53.96 16.11 -18.55
C ALA A 42 -55.07 16.24 -19.61
N ALA A 43 -56.24 16.78 -19.24
CA ALA A 43 -57.37 17.04 -20.11
C ALA A 43 -58.23 18.20 -19.56
N ALA A 44 -59.11 18.78 -20.38
CA ALA A 44 -59.86 19.99 -20.02
C ALA A 44 -60.98 19.76 -18.98
N ASP A 45 -61.10 18.56 -18.43
CA ASP A 45 -62.11 18.21 -17.44
C ASP A 45 -61.72 18.63 -16.01
N GLU A 46 -62.73 18.82 -15.16
CA GLU A 46 -62.57 19.26 -13.78
C GLU A 46 -61.80 18.25 -12.91
N VAL A 47 -61.85 16.95 -13.24
CA VAL A 47 -61.14 15.90 -12.49
C VAL A 47 -59.64 16.01 -12.73
N SER A 48 -59.22 16.18 -13.98
CA SER A 48 -57.81 16.41 -14.35
C SER A 48 -57.26 17.69 -13.70
N SER A 49 -58.06 18.76 -13.63
CA SER A 49 -57.67 20.02 -12.98
C SER A 49 -57.52 19.88 -11.47
N ALA A 50 -58.46 19.19 -10.81
CA ALA A 50 -58.42 18.92 -9.38
C ALA A 50 -57.21 18.05 -8.99
N ILE A 51 -56.89 17.04 -9.81
CA ILE A 51 -55.72 16.17 -9.60
C ILE A 51 -54.41 16.96 -9.71
N ALA A 52 -54.26 17.82 -10.74
CA ALA A 52 -53.08 18.67 -10.87
C ALA A 52 -52.90 19.63 -9.68
N SER A 53 -54.00 20.21 -9.19
CA SER A 53 -53.99 21.09 -8.01
C SER A 53 -53.62 20.34 -6.72
N LEU A 54 -54.14 19.11 -6.54
CA LEU A 54 -53.78 18.26 -5.40
C LEU A 54 -52.28 17.94 -5.39
N PHE A 55 -51.69 17.58 -6.53
CA PHE A 55 -50.26 17.30 -6.61
C PHE A 55 -49.40 18.56 -6.41
N ALA A 56 -49.83 19.72 -6.91
CA ALA A 56 -49.13 20.99 -6.67
C ALA A 56 -49.15 21.37 -5.18
N LEU A 57 -50.29 21.18 -4.50
CA LEU A 57 -50.40 21.38 -3.06
C LEU A 57 -49.47 20.43 -2.30
N HIS A 58 -49.47 19.13 -2.65
CA HIS A 58 -48.58 18.15 -2.05
C HIS A 58 -47.09 18.48 -2.27
N GLY A 59 -46.74 18.97 -3.47
CA GLY A 59 -45.40 19.48 -3.77
C GLY A 59 -44.99 20.64 -2.87
N SER A 60 -45.91 21.58 -2.58
CA SER A 60 -45.64 22.72 -1.70
C SER A 60 -45.45 22.31 -0.23
N GLU A 61 -46.25 21.36 0.26
CA GLU A 61 -46.11 20.80 1.61
C GLU A 61 -44.79 20.04 1.77
N PHE A 62 -44.39 19.28 0.74
CA PHE A 62 -43.10 18.59 0.71
C PHE A 62 -41.91 19.56 0.77
N GLN A 63 -41.98 20.68 0.06
CA GLN A 63 -40.94 21.72 0.11
C GLN A 63 -40.84 22.37 1.49
N PHE A 64 -41.98 22.63 2.14
CA PHE A 64 -42.02 23.17 3.51
C PHE A 64 -41.47 22.19 4.54
N ALA A 65 -41.85 20.91 4.45
CA ALA A 65 -41.32 19.85 5.31
C ALA A 65 -39.81 19.65 5.12
N SER A 66 -39.32 19.72 3.88
CA SER A 66 -37.89 19.60 3.56
C SER A 66 -37.06 20.76 4.14
N ALA A 67 -37.61 21.98 4.16
CA ALA A 67 -36.96 23.13 4.78
C ALA A 67 -36.86 22.98 6.32
N GLN A 68 -37.89 22.43 6.98
CA GLN A 68 -37.84 22.12 8.41
C GLN A 68 -36.83 21.01 8.73
N ALA A 69 -36.78 19.97 7.90
CA ALA A 69 -35.80 18.89 8.04
C ALA A 69 -34.37 19.42 7.92
N ARG A 70 -34.11 20.35 7.00
CA ARG A 70 -32.80 21.03 6.88
C ARG A 70 -32.43 21.81 8.14
N ALA A 71 -33.35 22.62 8.67
CA ALA A 71 -33.08 23.40 9.86
C ALA A 71 -32.80 22.52 11.10
N LEU A 72 -33.46 21.36 11.20
CA LEU A 72 -33.16 20.36 12.23
C LEU A 72 -31.77 19.75 12.02
N HIS A 73 -31.44 19.39 10.78
CA HIS A 73 -30.16 18.83 10.41
C HIS A 73 -29.00 19.78 10.71
N ASP A 74 -29.12 21.07 10.37
CA ASP A 74 -28.09 22.08 10.65
C ASP A 74 -27.80 22.20 12.16
N ARG A 75 -28.86 22.15 13.00
CA ARG A 75 -28.71 22.16 14.46
C ARG A 75 -28.06 20.89 14.98
N PHE A 76 -28.37 19.74 14.37
CA PHE A 76 -27.75 18.46 14.72
C PHE A 76 -26.26 18.46 14.41
N VAL A 77 -25.86 18.91 13.23
CA VAL A 77 -24.44 19.06 12.83
C VAL A 77 -23.72 20.03 13.76
N LEU A 78 -24.33 21.18 14.09
CA LEU A 78 -23.74 22.15 15.02
C LEU A 78 -23.54 21.58 16.43
N ALA A 79 -24.51 20.81 16.94
CA ALA A 79 -24.40 20.13 18.23
C ALA A 79 -23.28 19.07 18.22
N LEU A 80 -23.10 18.35 17.11
CA LEU A 80 -22.06 17.34 16.95
C LEU A 80 -20.66 17.98 16.93
N THR A 81 -20.48 19.06 16.17
CA THR A 81 -19.23 19.82 16.07
C THR A 81 -18.84 20.46 17.41
N SER A 82 -19.81 21.07 18.10
CA SER A 82 -19.56 21.67 19.43
C SER A 82 -19.26 20.62 20.50
N GLY A 83 -19.93 19.46 20.44
CA GLY A 83 -19.60 18.31 21.29
C GLY A 83 -18.17 17.82 21.08
N ALA A 84 -17.74 17.64 19.84
CA ALA A 84 -16.37 17.23 19.51
C ALA A 84 -15.32 18.22 20.04
N ALA A 85 -15.57 19.53 19.89
CA ALA A 85 -14.69 20.58 20.42
C ALA A 85 -14.62 20.60 21.95
N ALA A 86 -15.73 20.35 22.65
CA ALA A 86 -15.78 20.31 24.10
C ALA A 86 -14.97 19.13 24.68
N TYR A 87 -15.06 17.95 24.05
CA TYR A 87 -14.27 16.79 24.45
C TYR A 87 -12.78 16.97 24.15
N SER A 88 -12.42 17.53 22.98
CA SER A 88 -11.04 17.89 22.65
C SER A 88 -10.45 18.92 23.63
N GLY A 89 -11.22 19.96 23.99
CA GLY A 89 -10.80 20.97 24.96
C GLY A 89 -10.58 20.40 26.36
N ALA A 90 -11.37 19.40 26.77
CA ALA A 90 -11.18 18.71 28.05
C ALA A 90 -9.88 17.87 28.07
N GLU A 91 -9.52 17.24 26.95
CA GLU A 91 -8.23 16.53 26.82
C GLU A 91 -7.05 17.48 26.89
N ALA A 92 -7.10 18.62 26.18
CA ALA A 92 -6.06 19.64 26.22
C ALA A 92 -5.86 20.24 27.62
N ALA A 93 -6.95 20.51 28.35
CA ALA A 93 -6.89 21.04 29.71
C ALA A 93 -6.26 20.02 30.69
N ASN A 94 -6.51 18.73 30.49
CA ASN A 94 -5.90 17.67 31.30
C ASN A 94 -4.41 17.43 30.96
N ALA A 95 -3.95 17.78 29.75
CA ALA A 95 -2.55 17.66 29.34
C ALA A 95 -1.64 18.81 29.83
N SER A 96 -2.20 20.00 30.07
CA SER A 96 -1.44 21.21 30.43
C SER A 96 -0.48 21.06 31.64
N PRO A 97 -0.88 20.44 32.77
CA PRO A 97 0.02 20.25 33.92
C PRO A 97 1.19 19.31 33.63
N LEU A 98 1.02 18.36 32.72
CA LEU A 98 2.05 17.38 32.34
C LEU A 98 3.11 18.00 31.44
N GLN A 99 2.71 18.90 30.53
CA GLN A 99 3.65 19.64 29.68
C GLN A 99 4.63 20.48 30.53
N THR A 100 4.15 21.13 31.60
CA THR A 100 5.02 21.90 32.52
C THR A 100 6.10 21.03 33.17
N VAL A 101 5.79 19.79 33.53
CA VAL A 101 6.77 18.86 34.10
C VAL A 101 7.81 18.45 33.06
N LEU A 102 7.37 18.17 31.83
CA LEU A 102 8.27 17.83 30.72
C LEU A 102 9.21 18.98 30.37
N ASP A 103 8.74 20.22 30.41
CA ASP A 103 9.56 21.42 30.16
C ASP A 103 10.67 21.56 31.21
N VAL A 104 10.37 21.31 32.49
CA VAL A 104 11.36 21.31 33.59
C VAL A 104 12.42 20.21 33.40
N ILE A 105 11.99 19.01 32.98
CA ILE A 105 12.91 17.88 32.73
C ILE A 105 13.80 18.18 31.52
N ASN A 106 13.25 18.78 30.47
CA ASN A 106 13.97 19.05 29.24
C ASN A 106 14.94 20.24 29.35
N ALA A 107 14.61 21.26 30.15
CA ALA A 107 15.37 22.51 30.18
C ALA A 107 16.89 22.34 30.38
N PRO A 108 17.39 21.53 31.34
CA PRO A 108 18.84 21.32 31.50
C PRO A 108 19.50 20.70 30.28
N ILE A 109 18.82 19.75 29.62
CA ILE A 109 19.36 19.00 28.47
C ILE A 109 19.31 19.84 27.19
N ILE A 110 18.28 20.67 27.02
CA ILE A 110 18.19 21.64 25.93
C ILE A 110 19.32 22.67 26.07
N THR A 111 19.56 23.21 27.28
CA THR A 111 20.68 24.15 27.49
C THR A 111 22.04 23.51 27.19
N LEU A 112 22.23 22.22 27.51
CA LEU A 112 23.50 21.54 27.33
C LEU A 112 23.74 21.05 25.88
N THR A 113 22.69 20.60 25.20
CA THR A 113 22.82 19.86 23.92
C THR A 113 22.07 20.48 22.75
N GLY A 114 21.24 21.51 22.99
CA GLY A 114 20.35 22.10 21.99
C GLY A 114 19.18 21.19 21.59
N ARG A 115 18.97 20.07 22.29
CA ARG A 115 18.02 19.02 21.94
C ARG A 115 17.31 18.52 23.20
N PRO A 116 15.99 18.26 23.15
CA PRO A 116 15.27 17.78 24.32
C PRO A 116 15.70 16.36 24.73
N LEU A 117 15.47 16.00 25.98
CA LEU A 117 15.60 14.62 26.45
C LEU A 117 14.38 13.80 26.01
N ILE A 118 13.18 14.38 26.14
CA ILE A 118 11.90 13.79 25.80
C ILE A 118 11.14 14.76 24.89
N GLY A 119 10.70 14.30 23.72
CA GLY A 119 9.89 15.08 22.79
C GLY A 119 10.18 14.76 21.34
N ASN A 120 9.22 15.02 20.45
CA ASN A 120 9.40 14.79 19.03
C ASN A 120 10.29 15.87 18.39
N GLY A 121 10.89 15.54 17.26
CA GLY A 121 11.60 16.46 16.40
C GLY A 121 10.63 17.35 15.64
N ALA A 122 11.05 18.60 15.38
CA ALA A 122 10.29 19.55 14.60
C ALA A 122 10.20 19.12 13.13
N ASN A 123 9.04 19.33 12.50
CA ASN A 123 8.88 19.07 11.07
C ASN A 123 9.68 20.10 10.25
N GLY A 124 10.22 19.66 9.10
CA GLY A 124 10.80 20.54 8.11
C GLY A 124 9.74 21.43 7.47
N ALA A 125 10.13 22.66 7.11
CA ALA A 125 9.23 23.63 6.51
C ALA A 125 8.73 23.15 5.12
N PRO A 126 7.41 23.19 4.84
CA PRO A 126 6.86 22.87 3.52
C PRO A 126 7.49 23.71 2.39
N GLY A 127 7.59 23.14 1.20
CA GLY A 127 8.07 23.82 -0.01
C GLY A 127 9.56 24.22 0.03
N THR A 128 10.34 23.77 1.02
CA THR A 128 11.77 24.13 1.15
C THR A 128 12.72 22.95 0.95
N GLY A 129 12.21 21.71 1.05
CA GLY A 129 13.04 20.51 1.15
C GLY A 129 13.84 20.42 2.46
N ALA A 130 13.47 21.18 3.50
CA ALA A 130 14.16 21.14 4.78
C ALA A 130 13.99 19.79 5.48
N ASN A 131 15.07 19.28 6.07
CA ASN A 131 15.01 18.03 6.85
C ASN A 131 14.18 18.20 8.13
N GLY A 132 13.57 17.12 8.57
CA GLY A 132 12.98 17.02 9.90
C GLY A 132 14.06 17.05 10.99
N GLY A 133 13.75 17.68 12.11
CA GLY A 133 14.60 17.69 13.30
C GLY A 133 14.68 16.33 13.97
N ALA A 134 15.76 16.05 14.67
CA ALA A 134 15.89 14.82 15.45
C ALA A 134 14.96 14.81 16.67
N GLY A 135 14.42 13.64 17.01
CA GLY A 135 13.65 13.44 18.24
C GLY A 135 14.50 13.58 19.50
N GLY A 136 13.90 13.66 20.69
CA GLY A 136 14.62 13.79 21.96
C GLY A 136 15.59 12.63 22.20
N TRP A 137 16.62 12.84 23.04
CA TRP A 137 17.69 11.85 23.26
C TRP A 137 17.18 10.51 23.79
N LEU A 138 16.21 10.52 24.71
CA LEU A 138 15.69 9.33 25.38
C LEU A 138 14.42 8.81 24.70
N LEU A 139 13.41 9.68 24.56
CA LEU A 139 12.12 9.34 23.98
C LEU A 139 11.70 10.42 23.00
N GLY A 140 11.45 10.05 21.74
CA GLY A 140 10.91 10.99 20.78
C GLY A 140 11.09 10.57 19.33
N ASN A 141 10.13 10.98 18.51
CA ASN A 141 10.16 10.77 17.07
C ASN A 141 11.05 11.74 16.36
N GLY A 142 11.61 11.30 15.24
CA GLY A 142 12.07 12.25 14.24
C GLY A 142 10.93 13.09 13.70
N GLY A 143 11.20 14.37 13.44
CA GLY A 143 10.26 15.23 12.71
C GLY A 143 10.14 14.80 11.25
N SER A 144 9.00 15.06 10.61
CA SER A 144 8.86 14.79 9.18
C SER A 144 9.71 15.76 8.35
N GLY A 145 10.21 15.31 7.21
CA GLY A 145 10.85 16.18 6.23
C GLY A 145 9.83 17.14 5.58
N GLY A 146 10.26 18.35 5.26
CA GLY A 146 9.48 19.31 4.50
C GLY A 146 9.37 18.92 3.03
N SER A 147 8.24 19.22 2.38
CA SER A 147 8.10 19.05 0.93
C SER A 147 9.12 19.91 0.18
N GLY A 148 9.58 19.44 -0.98
CA GLY A 148 10.49 20.19 -1.84
C GLY A 148 9.78 21.33 -2.58
N ALA A 149 10.48 22.44 -2.81
CA ALA A 149 10.05 23.47 -3.75
C ALA A 149 9.94 22.87 -5.17
N PRO A 150 9.28 23.52 -6.14
CA PRO A 150 9.13 22.96 -7.48
C PRO A 150 10.46 22.47 -8.10
N GLY A 151 10.53 21.16 -8.40
CA GLY A 151 11.72 20.49 -8.95
C GLY A 151 12.83 20.16 -7.94
N GLN A 152 12.69 20.58 -6.68
CA GLN A 152 13.64 20.30 -5.61
C GLN A 152 13.24 19.06 -4.81
N THR A 153 14.24 18.42 -4.21
CA THR A 153 14.04 17.22 -3.39
C THR A 153 13.27 17.54 -2.11
N GLY A 154 12.46 16.59 -1.65
CA GLY A 154 11.91 16.62 -0.31
C GLY A 154 13.00 16.47 0.75
N GLY A 155 12.76 17.03 1.93
CA GLY A 155 13.68 16.91 3.05
C GLY A 155 13.67 15.51 3.65
N ASN A 156 14.79 15.08 4.19
CA ASN A 156 14.85 13.80 4.90
C ASN A 156 14.07 13.89 6.22
N GLY A 157 13.47 12.79 6.64
CA GLY A 157 12.93 12.65 7.98
C GLY A 157 14.02 12.70 9.04
N GLY A 158 13.69 13.25 10.21
CA GLY A 158 14.61 13.30 11.34
C GLY A 158 14.85 11.92 11.93
N ALA A 159 16.03 11.69 12.52
CA ALA A 159 16.28 10.46 13.27
C ALA A 159 15.61 10.52 14.66
N ALA A 160 15.17 9.38 15.17
CA ALA A 160 14.76 9.23 16.56
C ALA A 160 15.96 9.24 17.53
N GLY A 161 15.65 9.22 18.84
CA GLY A 161 16.63 9.09 19.92
C GLY A 161 16.96 7.65 20.29
N PHE A 162 16.93 7.35 21.59
CA PHE A 162 17.12 6.00 22.12
C PHE A 162 15.88 5.12 21.88
N ILE A 163 14.69 5.67 22.15
CA ILE A 163 13.38 5.07 21.85
C ILE A 163 12.56 6.04 21.00
N GLY A 164 12.01 5.57 19.88
CA GLY A 164 11.13 6.35 19.00
C GLY A 164 11.25 5.95 17.54
N THR A 165 10.31 6.38 16.71
CA THR A 165 10.33 6.13 15.26
C THR A 165 11.02 7.25 14.51
N GLY A 166 11.72 6.90 13.43
CA GLY A 166 12.24 7.88 12.49
C GLY A 166 11.11 8.70 11.86
N GLY A 167 11.40 9.96 11.55
CA GLY A 167 10.45 10.83 10.87
C GLY A 167 10.23 10.40 9.42
N ALA A 168 9.04 10.64 8.88
CA ALA A 168 8.78 10.40 7.46
C ALA A 168 9.60 11.38 6.58
N GLY A 169 10.06 10.93 5.41
CA GLY A 169 10.66 11.78 4.40
C GLY A 169 9.62 12.72 3.76
N GLY A 170 10.05 13.93 3.41
CA GLY A 170 9.23 14.93 2.72
C GLY A 170 9.00 14.55 1.26
N ALA A 171 7.86 14.95 0.69
CA ALA A 171 7.57 14.76 -0.73
C ALA A 171 8.53 15.59 -1.61
N GLY A 172 8.90 15.06 -2.77
CA GLY A 172 9.62 15.81 -3.79
C GLY A 172 8.72 16.88 -4.43
N GLY A 173 9.30 18.01 -4.80
CA GLY A 173 8.53 19.13 -5.36
C GLY A 173 8.12 18.89 -6.80
N ASN A 174 6.84 19.06 -7.09
CA ASN A 174 6.30 18.94 -8.45
C ASN A 174 6.81 20.07 -9.34
N TRP A 175 7.13 19.80 -10.61
CA TRP A 175 7.70 20.83 -11.48
C TRP A 175 7.07 20.89 -12.87
N ALA A 176 6.62 22.08 -13.27
CA ALA A 176 6.00 22.32 -14.58
C ALA A 176 7.02 22.55 -15.72
N GLY A 177 8.29 22.80 -15.42
CA GLY A 177 9.29 23.06 -16.47
C GLY A 177 10.11 21.84 -16.91
N GLY A 178 9.86 20.64 -16.36
CA GLY A 178 10.71 19.44 -16.51
C GLY A 178 10.63 18.48 -15.31
N THR A 179 11.75 17.87 -14.90
CA THR A 179 11.77 16.74 -13.94
C THR A 179 11.29 17.13 -12.54
N GLY A 180 10.44 16.30 -11.94
CA GLY A 180 10.00 16.45 -10.55
C GLY A 180 11.14 16.13 -9.55
N GLY A 181 11.10 16.75 -8.38
CA GLY A 181 12.11 16.51 -7.34
C GLY A 181 12.00 15.11 -6.73
N ALA A 182 13.10 14.53 -6.26
CA ALA A 182 13.05 13.25 -5.54
C ALA A 182 12.38 13.40 -4.16
N GLY A 183 11.76 12.34 -3.66
CA GLY A 183 11.30 12.27 -2.27
C GLY A 183 12.48 12.22 -1.30
N GLY A 184 12.31 12.79 -0.11
CA GLY A 184 13.29 12.71 0.96
C GLY A 184 13.33 11.33 1.61
N ASN A 185 14.47 10.91 2.15
CA ASN A 185 14.57 9.63 2.82
C ASN A 185 13.86 9.66 4.18
N GLY A 186 13.33 8.51 4.61
CA GLY A 186 12.86 8.33 5.97
C GLY A 186 14.00 8.40 6.99
N GLY A 187 13.70 8.91 8.17
CA GLY A 187 14.64 9.01 9.28
C GLY A 187 14.93 7.65 9.92
N ALA A 188 16.09 7.53 10.57
CA ALA A 188 16.40 6.31 11.32
C ALA A 188 15.53 6.16 12.58
N GLY A 189 15.13 4.92 12.87
CA GLY A 189 14.48 4.56 14.14
C GLY A 189 15.44 4.66 15.32
N GLY A 190 14.88 4.54 16.53
CA GLY A 190 15.62 4.65 17.78
C GLY A 190 16.75 3.64 17.89
N TRP A 191 17.83 4.04 18.58
CA TRP A 191 19.01 3.19 18.73
C TRP A 191 18.70 1.86 19.42
N LEU A 192 17.94 1.91 20.53
CA LEU A 192 17.51 0.70 21.22
C LEU A 192 16.25 0.14 20.57
N TRP A 193 15.19 0.94 20.51
CA TRP A 193 13.90 0.48 20.01
C TRP A 193 13.17 1.55 19.21
N GLY A 194 12.82 1.23 17.96
CA GLY A 194 12.27 2.22 17.07
C GLY A 194 12.26 1.80 15.62
N ASP A 195 11.15 2.03 14.95
CA ASP A 195 11.03 1.75 13.52
C ASP A 195 11.61 2.88 12.70
N GLY A 196 12.14 2.55 11.52
CA GLY A 196 12.54 3.55 10.55
C GLY A 196 11.35 4.30 9.97
N GLY A 197 11.56 5.57 9.65
CA GLY A 197 10.54 6.40 9.01
C GLY A 197 10.30 5.98 7.56
N ALA A 198 9.09 6.21 7.06
CA ALA A 198 8.79 5.99 5.64
C ALA A 198 9.53 7.00 4.74
N GLY A 199 9.94 6.58 3.54
CA GLY A 199 10.47 7.46 2.51
C GLY A 199 9.40 8.36 1.90
N GLY A 200 9.79 9.56 1.49
CA GLY A 200 8.92 10.53 0.83
C GLY A 200 8.63 10.15 -0.62
N VAL A 201 7.47 10.54 -1.14
CA VAL A 201 7.09 10.30 -2.53
C VAL A 201 7.87 11.22 -3.47
N GLY A 202 8.22 10.74 -4.66
CA GLY A 202 8.82 11.57 -5.71
C GLY A 202 7.82 12.57 -6.31
N GLY A 203 8.29 13.77 -6.61
CA GLY A 203 7.50 14.83 -7.23
C GLY A 203 7.11 14.48 -8.67
N SER A 204 5.91 14.87 -9.08
CA SER A 204 5.43 14.70 -10.45
C SER A 204 6.03 15.76 -11.38
N ALA A 205 6.31 15.38 -12.63
CA ALA A 205 6.62 16.31 -13.70
C ALA A 205 5.32 16.76 -14.38
N LEU A 206 5.07 18.08 -14.42
CA LEU A 206 3.81 18.69 -14.87
C LEU A 206 3.92 19.37 -16.25
N GLY A 207 5.11 19.39 -16.86
CA GLY A 207 5.33 19.95 -18.19
C GLY A 207 6.74 19.73 -18.73
N GLY A 208 6.94 19.99 -20.02
CA GLY A 208 8.20 19.74 -20.74
C GLY A 208 8.56 18.25 -20.89
N ASN A 209 9.81 17.96 -21.26
CA ASN A 209 10.37 16.60 -21.32
C ASN A 209 10.83 16.10 -19.92
N GLY A 210 10.01 16.36 -18.91
CA GLY A 210 10.32 16.06 -17.51
C GLY A 210 9.98 14.63 -17.12
N SER A 211 10.87 13.98 -16.37
CA SER A 211 10.56 12.69 -15.72
C SER A 211 10.05 12.90 -14.30
N GLY A 212 9.28 11.96 -13.77
CA GLY A 212 8.91 11.95 -12.36
C GLY A 212 10.13 11.79 -11.47
N GLY A 213 10.09 12.41 -10.29
CA GLY A 213 11.13 12.26 -9.28
C GLY A 213 11.12 10.86 -8.68
N THR A 214 12.27 10.37 -8.25
CA THR A 214 12.35 9.08 -7.55
C THR A 214 11.74 9.17 -6.15
N GLY A 215 11.14 8.08 -5.66
CA GLY A 215 10.77 7.97 -4.26
C GLY A 215 12.00 7.92 -3.34
N GLY A 216 11.85 8.45 -2.13
CA GLY A 216 12.86 8.41 -1.08
C GLY A 216 12.97 7.03 -0.45
N MET A 217 14.14 6.68 0.05
CA MET A 217 14.36 5.40 0.75
C MET A 217 13.67 5.41 2.11
N GLY A 218 13.21 4.24 2.57
CA GLY A 218 12.80 4.07 3.96
C GLY A 218 13.97 4.10 4.93
N GLY A 219 13.74 4.59 6.14
CA GLY A 219 14.74 4.62 7.21
C GLY A 219 15.03 3.24 7.78
N GLY A 220 16.26 3.00 8.22
CA GLY A 220 16.59 1.79 8.98
C GLY A 220 16.26 1.92 10.46
N SER A 221 16.13 0.80 11.16
CA SER A 221 16.01 0.74 12.62
C SER A 221 17.33 0.38 13.32
N GLY A 222 17.42 0.65 14.62
CA GLY A 222 18.59 0.34 15.44
C GLY A 222 18.68 -1.13 15.85
N LEU A 223 18.57 -1.40 17.15
CA LEU A 223 18.76 -2.74 17.73
C LEU A 223 17.48 -3.60 17.63
N PHE A 224 16.34 -2.99 17.94
CA PHE A 224 15.01 -3.57 17.82
C PHE A 224 14.11 -2.61 17.02
N GLY A 225 13.43 -3.11 16.01
CA GLY A 225 12.49 -2.30 15.23
C GLY A 225 12.48 -2.70 13.77
N TYR A 226 11.51 -2.17 13.05
CA TYR A 226 11.26 -2.51 11.66
C TYR A 226 11.83 -1.44 10.72
N GLY A 227 12.22 -1.86 9.53
CA GLY A 227 12.60 -0.92 8.48
C GLY A 227 11.40 -0.12 7.97
N GLY A 228 11.61 1.16 7.67
CA GLY A 228 10.58 2.02 7.08
C GLY A 228 10.30 1.64 5.63
N ALA A 229 9.07 1.85 5.15
CA ALA A 229 8.74 1.64 3.74
C ALA A 229 9.43 2.68 2.84
N GLY A 230 9.80 2.29 1.62
CA GLY A 230 10.26 3.21 0.59
C GLY A 230 9.11 4.04 0.02
N GLY A 231 9.39 5.27 -0.38
CA GLY A 231 8.43 6.18 -0.99
C GLY A 231 8.12 5.80 -2.44
N ALA A 232 6.92 6.11 -2.92
CA ALA A 232 6.56 5.90 -4.32
C ALA A 232 7.32 6.88 -5.26
N GLY A 233 7.55 6.48 -6.50
CA GLY A 233 8.06 7.38 -7.53
C GLY A 233 6.98 8.30 -8.10
N GLY A 234 7.38 9.51 -8.53
CA GLY A 234 6.49 10.51 -9.11
C GLY A 234 6.10 10.20 -10.55
N ALA A 235 4.99 10.77 -11.02
CA ALA A 235 4.55 10.63 -12.40
C ALA A 235 5.42 11.46 -13.38
N GLY A 236 5.67 10.93 -14.57
CA GLY A 236 6.32 11.64 -15.68
C GLY A 236 5.38 12.61 -16.41
N ALA A 237 5.96 13.62 -17.06
CA ALA A 237 5.19 14.67 -17.75
C ALA A 237 4.45 14.17 -18.99
N GLN A 238 3.41 14.92 -19.36
CA GLN A 238 2.76 14.79 -20.65
C GLN A 238 3.37 15.78 -21.64
N ALA A 239 4.42 15.36 -22.37
CA ALA A 239 5.02 16.21 -23.40
C ALA A 239 4.16 16.24 -24.68
N GLY A 240 3.99 17.44 -25.26
CA GLY A 240 3.50 17.61 -26.63
C GLY A 240 4.38 16.84 -27.63
N LEU A 241 3.75 16.37 -28.70
CA LEU A 241 4.11 15.29 -29.64
C LEU A 241 5.55 15.21 -30.24
N ASN A 242 6.54 16.01 -29.80
CA ASN A 242 7.77 16.25 -30.56
C ASN A 242 9.11 15.93 -29.85
N ASN A 243 9.17 15.37 -28.65
CA ASN A 243 10.44 14.83 -28.12
C ASN A 243 10.25 13.84 -26.95
N PHE A 244 10.84 12.64 -27.03
CA PHE A 244 10.66 11.53 -26.08
C PHE A 244 11.70 11.54 -24.95
N ILE A 245 11.40 12.08 -23.75
CA ILE A 245 11.77 11.49 -22.44
C ILE A 245 10.81 12.10 -21.40
N ALA A 246 9.81 11.34 -20.95
CA ALA A 246 8.95 11.73 -19.82
C ALA A 246 8.60 10.47 -19.03
N ASN A 247 9.61 9.93 -18.34
CA ASN A 247 9.52 8.66 -17.64
C ASN A 247 8.90 8.85 -16.25
N GLY A 248 8.32 7.78 -15.72
CA GLY A 248 7.94 7.73 -14.31
C GLY A 248 9.17 7.61 -13.43
N GLY A 249 9.12 8.19 -12.24
CA GLY A 249 10.19 8.07 -11.26
C GLY A 249 10.21 6.67 -10.65
N THR A 250 11.39 6.15 -10.30
CA THR A 250 11.48 4.85 -9.60
C THR A 250 10.98 4.95 -8.17
N GLY A 251 10.45 3.86 -7.62
CA GLY A 251 10.17 3.76 -6.19
C GLY A 251 11.45 3.72 -5.35
N GLY A 252 11.37 4.21 -4.12
CA GLY A 252 12.46 4.16 -3.15
C GLY A 252 12.59 2.78 -2.52
N THR A 253 13.79 2.42 -2.08
CA THR A 253 14.01 1.14 -1.40
C THR A 253 13.43 1.13 0.00
N GLY A 254 13.03 -0.03 0.51
CA GLY A 254 12.70 -0.20 1.91
C GLY A 254 13.92 -0.09 2.82
N GLY A 255 13.71 0.35 4.06
CA GLY A 255 14.75 0.41 5.09
C GLY A 255 15.05 -0.96 5.70
N ASN A 256 16.23 -1.12 6.28
CA ASN A 256 16.59 -2.39 6.94
C ASN A 256 15.97 -2.50 8.35
N GLY A 257 15.61 -3.72 8.74
CA GLY A 257 15.17 -4.06 10.09
C GLY A 257 16.29 -4.03 11.14
N GLY A 258 15.92 -4.10 12.41
CA GLY A 258 16.82 -3.92 13.54
C GLY A 258 17.75 -5.11 13.74
N LEU A 259 18.95 -4.87 14.26
CA LEU A 259 20.01 -5.88 14.31
C LEU A 259 19.58 -7.18 15.01
N PHE A 260 18.87 -7.14 16.12
CA PHE A 260 18.44 -8.36 16.81
C PHE A 260 17.04 -8.81 16.43
N TRP A 261 16.17 -7.87 16.07
CA TRP A 261 14.81 -8.18 15.67
C TRP A 261 14.24 -7.06 14.81
N GLY A 262 13.66 -7.46 13.67
CA GLY A 262 13.01 -6.55 12.75
C GLY A 262 13.01 -7.06 11.32
N SER A 263 11.85 -7.04 10.69
CA SER A 263 11.76 -7.19 9.23
C SER A 263 12.23 -5.93 8.50
N GLY A 264 12.72 -6.13 7.28
CA GLY A 264 12.96 -5.02 6.36
C GLY A 264 11.65 -4.36 5.92
N GLY A 265 11.72 -3.07 5.62
CA GLY A 265 10.61 -2.30 5.08
C GLY A 265 10.33 -2.65 3.62
N SER A 266 9.10 -2.42 3.16
CA SER A 266 8.75 -2.64 1.76
C SER A 266 9.38 -1.61 0.83
N GLY A 267 9.70 -1.99 -0.40
CA GLY A 267 10.03 -1.04 -1.46
C GLY A 267 8.81 -0.22 -1.90
N GLY A 268 9.05 1.00 -2.36
CA GLY A 268 8.02 1.89 -2.90
C GLY A 268 7.63 1.53 -4.33
N ALA A 269 6.40 1.87 -4.73
CA ALA A 269 5.94 1.67 -6.11
C ALA A 269 6.65 2.61 -7.09
N GLY A 270 6.84 2.18 -8.33
CA GLY A 270 7.30 3.03 -9.43
C GLY A 270 6.19 3.94 -9.95
N GLY A 271 6.56 5.14 -10.39
CA GLY A 271 5.66 6.15 -10.92
C GLY A 271 5.19 5.88 -12.35
N ALA A 272 4.04 6.44 -12.71
CA ALA A 272 3.46 6.31 -14.04
C ALA A 272 4.16 7.19 -15.10
N ALA A 273 4.02 6.81 -16.38
CA ALA A 273 4.52 7.58 -17.52
C ALA A 273 3.52 7.63 -18.68
N PHE A 274 3.06 8.83 -19.06
CA PHE A 274 2.05 9.02 -20.11
C PHE A 274 2.60 9.00 -21.54
N VAL A 275 3.88 9.30 -21.72
CA VAL A 275 4.56 9.29 -23.03
C VAL A 275 5.86 8.47 -23.00
N GLY A 276 6.43 8.26 -21.81
CA GLY A 276 7.70 7.55 -21.59
C GLY A 276 7.56 6.16 -20.98
N ASN A 277 8.67 5.68 -20.44
CA ASN A 277 8.75 4.42 -19.70
C ASN A 277 8.32 4.64 -18.25
N ALA A 278 7.59 3.69 -17.68
CA ALA A 278 7.25 3.78 -16.26
C ALA A 278 8.49 3.62 -15.36
N GLY A 279 8.38 4.11 -14.13
CA GLY A 279 9.38 3.87 -13.10
C GLY A 279 9.34 2.44 -12.59
N SER A 280 10.49 1.86 -12.27
CA SER A 280 10.57 0.58 -11.57
C SER A 280 10.13 0.72 -10.11
N GLY A 281 9.65 -0.36 -9.51
CA GLY A 281 9.49 -0.45 -8.06
C GLY A 281 10.83 -0.46 -7.35
N GLY A 282 10.85 0.02 -6.10
CA GLY A 282 12.03 -0.05 -5.24
C GLY A 282 12.20 -1.44 -4.63
N THR A 283 13.43 -1.82 -4.29
CA THR A 283 13.68 -3.11 -3.61
C THR A 283 13.18 -3.08 -2.16
N GLY A 284 12.80 -4.23 -1.63
CA GLY A 284 12.57 -4.40 -0.20
C GLY A 284 13.85 -4.26 0.62
N GLY A 285 13.73 -3.79 1.86
CA GLY A 285 14.84 -3.74 2.80
C GLY A 285 15.17 -5.11 3.38
N ASN A 286 16.36 -5.28 3.94
CA ASN A 286 16.75 -6.55 4.55
C ASN A 286 16.23 -6.67 5.98
N GLY A 287 15.98 -7.89 6.44
CA GLY A 287 15.76 -8.19 7.85
C GLY A 287 17.02 -7.98 8.70
N GLY A 288 16.85 -8.07 10.02
CA GLY A 288 17.93 -7.98 11.02
C GLY A 288 18.99 -9.08 10.94
N LEU A 289 19.90 -9.18 11.92
CA LEU A 289 20.85 -10.29 12.00
C LEU A 289 20.20 -11.57 12.53
N LEU A 290 19.37 -11.52 13.58
CA LEU A 290 18.86 -12.74 14.23
C LEU A 290 17.45 -13.12 13.76
N PHE A 291 16.48 -12.23 13.93
CA PHE A 291 15.07 -12.48 13.57
C PHE A 291 14.54 -11.38 12.66
N GLY A 292 13.81 -11.79 11.63
CA GLY A 292 13.11 -10.87 10.72
C GLY A 292 13.15 -11.33 9.27
N SER A 293 12.03 -11.15 8.59
CA SER A 293 11.93 -11.39 7.15
C SER A 293 12.52 -10.22 6.35
N GLY A 294 12.89 -10.50 5.11
CA GLY A 294 13.13 -9.45 4.13
C GLY A 294 11.85 -8.71 3.80
N GLY A 295 11.96 -7.42 3.50
CA GLY A 295 10.85 -6.60 3.04
C GLY A 295 10.44 -6.97 1.62
N ALA A 296 9.16 -6.80 1.28
CA ALA A 296 8.67 -7.00 -0.07
C ALA A 296 9.24 -5.93 -1.04
N GLY A 297 9.49 -6.31 -2.29
CA GLY A 297 9.77 -5.37 -3.36
C GLY A 297 8.52 -4.57 -3.77
N GLY A 298 8.73 -3.33 -4.20
CA GLY A 298 7.69 -2.46 -4.72
C GLY A 298 7.26 -2.84 -6.13
N SER A 299 6.03 -2.53 -6.50
CA SER A 299 5.54 -2.77 -7.87
C SER A 299 6.09 -1.73 -8.87
N GLY A 300 6.29 -2.13 -10.12
CA GLY A 300 6.57 -1.22 -11.22
C GLY A 300 5.37 -0.38 -11.63
N GLY A 301 5.61 0.82 -12.17
CA GLY A 301 4.58 1.74 -12.61
C GLY A 301 3.97 1.38 -13.97
N TRP A 302 2.86 2.03 -14.33
CA TRP A 302 2.28 1.96 -15.68
C TRP A 302 3.00 2.91 -16.64
N GLY A 303 3.29 2.45 -17.87
CA GLY A 303 3.92 3.28 -18.89
C GLY A 303 3.28 3.16 -20.25
N ALA A 304 3.17 4.29 -20.95
CA ALA A 304 2.69 4.32 -22.33
C ALA A 304 3.65 3.61 -23.30
N ASN A 305 4.97 3.63 -23.04
CA ASN A 305 5.94 2.83 -23.78
C ASN A 305 6.16 1.47 -23.12
N SER A 306 6.96 1.41 -22.05
CA SER A 306 7.20 0.18 -21.29
C SER A 306 6.64 0.28 -19.87
N GLY A 307 6.17 -0.84 -19.35
CA GLY A 307 5.87 -0.96 -17.93
C GLY A 307 7.15 -0.95 -17.10
N GLY A 308 7.07 -0.47 -15.86
CA GLY A 308 8.19 -0.46 -14.93
C GLY A 308 8.47 -1.85 -14.39
N GLN A 309 9.72 -2.18 -14.10
CA GLN A 309 10.02 -3.48 -13.46
C GLN A 309 9.53 -3.49 -12.00
N GLY A 310 9.15 -4.66 -11.50
CA GLY A 310 8.97 -4.86 -10.07
C GLY A 310 10.32 -4.82 -9.35
N GLY A 311 10.34 -4.31 -8.13
CA GLY A 311 11.53 -4.32 -7.27
C GLY A 311 11.74 -5.68 -6.64
N ASP A 312 12.99 -6.03 -6.35
CA ASP A 312 13.32 -7.30 -5.70
C ASP A 312 12.90 -7.31 -4.22
N GLY A 313 12.61 -8.48 -3.68
CA GLY A 313 12.43 -8.70 -2.25
C GLY A 313 13.75 -8.64 -1.49
N GLY A 314 13.72 -8.15 -0.26
CA GLY A 314 14.88 -8.07 0.63
C GLY A 314 15.31 -9.42 1.18
N THR A 315 16.54 -9.51 1.70
CA THR A 315 17.04 -10.74 2.31
C THR A 315 16.54 -10.90 3.74
N SER A 316 16.32 -12.13 4.21
CA SER A 316 15.98 -12.42 5.60
C SER A 316 17.12 -12.15 6.57
N SER A 317 16.84 -12.32 7.87
CA SER A 317 17.86 -12.46 8.91
C SER A 317 18.67 -13.74 8.80
N TRP A 318 19.80 -13.78 9.52
CA TRP A 318 20.72 -14.92 9.53
C TRP A 318 20.09 -16.16 10.16
N LEU A 319 19.53 -16.07 11.38
CA LEU A 319 19.07 -17.25 12.13
C LEU A 319 17.71 -17.77 11.66
N LEU A 320 16.65 -16.94 11.74
CA LEU A 320 15.29 -17.34 11.38
C LEU A 320 14.52 -16.19 10.71
N GLY A 321 14.17 -16.38 9.44
CA GLY A 321 13.36 -15.43 8.69
C GLY A 321 13.23 -15.83 7.22
N ASN A 322 12.16 -15.39 6.56
CA ASN A 322 11.95 -15.65 5.14
C ASN A 322 12.47 -14.50 4.28
N GLY A 323 12.84 -14.82 3.04
CA GLY A 323 13.14 -13.80 2.04
C GLY A 323 11.90 -12.99 1.67
N GLY A 324 12.07 -11.71 1.37
CA GLY A 324 10.97 -10.85 0.95
C GLY A 324 10.41 -11.27 -0.41
N VAL A 325 9.11 -11.07 -0.64
CA VAL A 325 8.52 -11.32 -1.96
C VAL A 325 8.95 -10.26 -2.97
N GLY A 326 9.14 -10.65 -4.24
CA GLY A 326 9.39 -9.72 -5.34
C GLY A 326 8.15 -8.93 -5.71
N GLY A 327 8.34 -7.69 -6.15
CA GLY A 327 7.28 -6.78 -6.58
C GLY A 327 6.72 -7.13 -7.96
N ALA A 328 5.46 -6.78 -8.20
CA ALA A 328 4.84 -6.95 -9.51
C ALA A 328 5.47 -6.04 -10.58
N GLY A 329 5.63 -6.55 -11.80
CA GLY A 329 5.93 -5.76 -12.98
C GLY A 329 4.76 -4.87 -13.37
N GLY A 330 5.08 -3.67 -13.82
CA GLY A 330 4.12 -2.67 -14.27
C GLY A 330 3.62 -2.90 -15.69
N ASN A 331 2.49 -2.31 -16.01
CA ASN A 331 1.82 -2.48 -17.29
C ASN A 331 2.43 -1.53 -18.36
N GLY A 332 2.62 -2.03 -19.58
CA GLY A 332 3.17 -1.28 -20.71
C GLY A 332 2.17 -1.17 -21.88
N SER A 333 2.19 -0.05 -22.61
CA SER A 333 1.32 0.16 -23.77
C SER A 333 2.02 0.23 -25.12
N GLY A 334 3.35 0.16 -25.20
CA GLY A 334 4.09 0.31 -26.46
C GLY A 334 4.10 -0.97 -27.32
N ALA A 335 3.90 -0.84 -28.63
CA ALA A 335 3.90 -1.98 -29.56
C ALA A 335 5.29 -2.63 -29.73
N SER A 336 6.37 -1.87 -29.50
CA SER A 336 7.77 -2.34 -29.61
C SER A 336 8.44 -2.55 -28.25
N TYR A 337 7.74 -2.31 -27.13
CA TYR A 337 8.33 -2.32 -25.79
C TYR A 337 7.61 -3.30 -24.87
N PRO A 338 8.34 -4.17 -24.15
CA PRO A 338 7.74 -5.15 -23.25
C PRO A 338 7.10 -4.48 -22.04
N ALA A 339 6.12 -5.15 -21.44
CA ALA A 339 5.67 -4.81 -20.10
C ALA A 339 6.76 -5.09 -19.05
N GLY A 340 6.57 -4.56 -17.85
CA GLY A 340 7.54 -4.68 -16.77
C GLY A 340 7.72 -6.13 -16.33
N VAL A 341 8.95 -6.56 -16.11
CA VAL A 341 9.23 -7.87 -15.48
C VAL A 341 8.88 -7.81 -14.00
N GLY A 342 8.50 -8.94 -13.42
CA GLY A 342 8.38 -9.08 -11.97
C GLY A 342 9.74 -9.04 -11.29
N GLY A 343 9.81 -8.50 -10.07
CA GLY A 343 11.03 -8.48 -9.26
C GLY A 343 11.36 -9.86 -8.70
N ALA A 344 12.63 -10.14 -8.43
CA ALA A 344 13.04 -11.40 -7.83
C ALA A 344 12.63 -11.49 -6.36
N GLY A 345 12.39 -12.71 -5.88
CA GLY A 345 12.22 -13.00 -4.48
C GLY A 345 13.55 -12.92 -3.72
N GLY A 346 13.48 -12.44 -2.48
CA GLY A 346 14.61 -12.34 -1.58
C GLY A 346 15.07 -13.70 -1.06
N ARG A 347 16.33 -13.80 -0.62
CA ARG A 347 16.89 -15.03 -0.06
C ARG A 347 16.62 -15.15 1.44
N ALA A 348 16.47 -16.39 1.91
CA ALA A 348 16.67 -16.75 3.31
C ALA A 348 18.13 -17.14 3.59
N LEU A 349 18.60 -17.00 4.84
CA LEU A 349 20.00 -17.27 5.20
C LEU A 349 20.23 -18.65 5.86
N LEU A 350 19.88 -18.89 7.13
CA LEU A 350 20.09 -20.20 7.78
C LEU A 350 18.81 -21.04 7.79
N ILE A 351 17.76 -20.53 8.43
CA ILE A 351 16.44 -21.18 8.52
C ILE A 351 15.40 -20.21 7.96
N GLY A 352 14.72 -20.62 6.89
CA GLY A 352 13.70 -19.80 6.26
C GLY A 352 13.50 -20.14 4.80
N ASN A 353 12.31 -19.84 4.28
CA ASN A 353 12.01 -20.02 2.86
C ASN A 353 12.48 -18.81 2.06
N GLY A 354 12.90 -19.04 0.82
CA GLY A 354 13.10 -17.97 -0.15
C GLY A 354 11.79 -17.28 -0.47
N GLY A 355 11.86 -15.98 -0.73
CA GLY A 355 10.70 -15.19 -1.12
C GLY A 355 10.21 -15.59 -2.51
N ALA A 356 8.90 -15.52 -2.75
CA ALA A 356 8.36 -15.74 -4.08
C ALA A 356 8.76 -14.60 -5.04
N GLY A 357 8.97 -14.93 -6.31
CA GLY A 357 9.17 -13.96 -7.37
C GLY A 357 7.89 -13.17 -7.68
N GLY A 358 8.06 -11.93 -8.09
CA GLY A 358 6.98 -11.04 -8.47
C GLY A 358 6.35 -11.43 -9.79
N ILE A 359 5.07 -11.13 -9.97
CA ILE A 359 4.36 -11.35 -11.23
C ILE A 359 4.85 -10.39 -12.33
N GLY A 360 4.88 -10.84 -13.59
CA GLY A 360 5.15 -9.98 -14.74
C GLY A 360 3.95 -9.11 -15.12
N GLY A 361 4.22 -7.93 -15.69
CA GLY A 361 3.21 -6.94 -16.06
C GLY A 361 2.50 -7.21 -17.38
N PHE A 362 1.41 -6.49 -17.62
CA PHE A 362 0.60 -6.61 -18.84
C PHE A 362 1.09 -5.72 -20.00
N GLY A 363 1.14 -6.24 -21.22
CA GLY A 363 1.48 -5.50 -22.45
C GLY A 363 0.26 -5.26 -23.35
N LEU A 364 -0.19 -4.01 -23.49
CA LEU A 364 -1.39 -3.68 -24.29
C LEU A 364 -1.20 -3.90 -25.80
N TYR A 365 -0.06 -3.45 -26.34
CA TYR A 365 0.31 -3.65 -27.74
C TYR A 365 1.61 -4.47 -27.89
N GLY A 366 2.29 -4.76 -26.78
CA GLY A 366 3.55 -5.49 -26.72
C GLY A 366 3.42 -6.87 -26.06
N ILE A 367 4.57 -7.49 -25.78
CA ILE A 367 4.64 -8.74 -25.03
C ILE A 367 4.43 -8.50 -23.53
N GLY A 368 3.83 -9.48 -22.86
CA GLY A 368 3.74 -9.50 -21.40
C GLY A 368 5.12 -9.60 -20.74
N GLY A 369 5.25 -9.05 -19.54
CA GLY A 369 6.50 -9.07 -18.79
C GLY A 369 6.76 -10.47 -18.23
N THR A 370 8.01 -10.89 -18.13
CA THR A 370 8.35 -12.16 -17.48
C THR A 370 8.07 -12.08 -15.98
N GLY A 371 7.71 -13.21 -15.37
CA GLY A 371 7.71 -13.31 -13.92
C GLY A 371 9.13 -13.20 -13.35
N GLY A 372 9.23 -12.77 -12.10
CA GLY A 372 10.48 -12.68 -11.36
C GLY A 372 10.91 -14.04 -10.83
N GLU A 373 12.21 -14.19 -10.60
CA GLU A 373 12.80 -15.40 -10.04
C GLU A 373 12.40 -15.61 -8.58
N GLY A 374 12.26 -16.86 -8.14
CA GLY A 374 12.10 -17.20 -6.74
C GLY A 374 13.42 -17.08 -5.97
N GLY A 375 13.34 -16.71 -4.69
CA GLY A 375 14.50 -16.53 -3.82
C GLY A 375 15.09 -17.85 -3.32
N PHE A 376 16.34 -17.83 -2.89
CA PHE A 376 16.99 -19.01 -2.29
C PHE A 376 16.42 -19.33 -0.90
N GLY A 377 16.22 -20.62 -0.62
CA GLY A 377 15.92 -21.12 0.72
C GLY A 377 17.14 -21.06 1.65
N GLY A 378 16.90 -21.17 2.95
CA GLY A 378 17.93 -21.17 3.97
C GLY A 378 18.93 -22.32 3.80
N VAL A 379 20.18 -22.08 4.19
CA VAL A 379 21.28 -23.03 4.06
C VAL A 379 20.99 -24.34 4.79
N LEU A 380 20.43 -24.28 6.00
CA LEU A 380 20.13 -25.46 6.81
C LEU A 380 18.74 -26.02 6.51
N PHE A 381 17.72 -25.15 6.52
CA PHE A 381 16.33 -25.54 6.32
C PHE A 381 15.57 -24.42 5.62
N GLY A 382 14.89 -24.75 4.53
CA GLY A 382 14.06 -23.80 3.80
C GLY A 382 13.82 -24.19 2.36
N ASN A 383 12.59 -24.02 1.90
CA ASN A 383 12.26 -24.16 0.50
C ASN A 383 12.80 -22.97 -0.29
N GLY A 384 13.19 -23.21 -1.54
CA GLY A 384 13.35 -22.13 -2.50
C GLY A 384 11.99 -21.49 -2.80
N GLY A 385 11.97 -20.17 -3.00
CA GLY A 385 10.74 -19.45 -3.30
C GLY A 385 10.18 -19.84 -4.67
N ALA A 386 8.86 -19.81 -4.82
CA ALA A 386 8.24 -20.01 -6.13
C ALA A 386 8.62 -18.86 -7.10
N GLY A 387 8.81 -19.19 -8.38
CA GLY A 387 8.93 -18.19 -9.44
C GLY A 387 7.62 -17.45 -9.66
N GLY A 388 7.73 -16.18 -10.01
CA GLY A 388 6.61 -15.32 -10.33
C GLY A 388 5.95 -15.71 -11.64
N ALA A 389 4.65 -15.50 -11.75
CA ALA A 389 3.93 -15.83 -12.97
C ALA A 389 4.22 -14.79 -14.08
N GLY A 390 4.26 -15.22 -15.34
CA GLY A 390 4.46 -14.36 -16.50
C GLY A 390 3.20 -13.56 -16.88
N GLY A 391 3.38 -12.31 -17.27
CA GLY A 391 2.30 -11.40 -17.66
C GLY A 391 1.71 -11.70 -19.03
N TYR A 392 0.51 -11.19 -19.28
CA TYR A 392 -0.15 -11.28 -20.59
C TYR A 392 0.29 -10.13 -21.51
N GLY A 393 0.41 -10.38 -22.81
CA GLY A 393 0.55 -9.32 -23.81
C GLY A 393 -0.20 -9.62 -25.11
N ALA A 394 -0.64 -8.57 -25.81
CA ALA A 394 -1.43 -8.72 -27.04
C ALA A 394 -0.65 -9.36 -28.20
N THR A 395 0.68 -9.23 -28.22
CA THR A 395 1.55 -9.79 -29.26
C THR A 395 2.43 -10.95 -28.76
N GLY A 396 2.35 -11.30 -27.48
CA GLY A 396 3.05 -12.44 -26.89
C GLY A 396 2.98 -12.45 -25.37
N PHE A 397 3.25 -13.61 -24.77
CA PHE A 397 3.13 -13.83 -23.33
C PHE A 397 4.50 -13.73 -22.64
N GLY A 398 4.51 -13.21 -21.42
CA GLY A 398 5.66 -13.28 -20.55
C GLY A 398 5.90 -14.71 -20.08
N LEU A 399 7.15 -15.12 -20.02
CA LEU A 399 7.55 -16.39 -19.42
C LEU A 399 7.31 -16.36 -17.90
N GLY A 400 7.04 -17.52 -17.30
CA GLY A 400 7.13 -17.64 -15.85
C GLY A 400 8.58 -17.48 -15.38
N GLY A 401 8.79 -16.82 -14.24
CA GLY A 401 10.10 -16.75 -13.60
C GLY A 401 10.50 -18.10 -13.03
N ALA A 402 11.80 -18.38 -12.91
CA ALA A 402 12.24 -19.65 -12.36
C ALA A 402 12.02 -19.74 -10.84
N GLY A 403 11.92 -20.97 -10.35
CA GLY A 403 11.84 -21.25 -8.93
C GLY A 403 13.21 -21.16 -8.26
N GLY A 404 13.22 -20.71 -7.01
CA GLY A 404 14.43 -20.58 -6.21
C GLY A 404 14.97 -21.94 -5.77
N THR A 405 16.26 -21.99 -5.45
CA THR A 405 16.93 -23.22 -5.01
C THR A 405 16.88 -23.38 -3.49
N ALA A 406 16.66 -24.60 -3.01
CA ALA A 406 16.93 -25.01 -1.63
C ALA A 406 18.37 -25.57 -1.49
N VAL A 407 18.91 -25.58 -0.27
CA VAL A 407 20.33 -25.92 -0.05
C VAL A 407 20.52 -27.30 0.59
N LEU A 408 20.17 -27.50 1.86
CA LEU A 408 20.40 -28.76 2.57
C LEU A 408 19.10 -29.54 2.80
N ILE A 409 18.12 -28.91 3.46
CA ILE A 409 16.78 -29.45 3.65
C ILE A 409 15.76 -28.45 3.11
N GLY A 410 14.97 -28.86 2.13
CA GLY A 410 13.96 -28.02 1.52
C GLY A 410 13.69 -28.41 0.08
N ASN A 411 12.49 -28.12 -0.40
CA ASN A 411 12.14 -28.28 -1.81
C ASN A 411 12.70 -27.13 -2.63
N GLY A 412 13.08 -27.41 -3.87
CA GLY A 412 13.28 -26.35 -4.86
C GLY A 412 11.95 -25.68 -5.15
N GLY A 413 11.94 -24.37 -5.37
CA GLY A 413 10.73 -23.62 -5.66
C GLY A 413 10.14 -24.02 -7.01
N ASN A 414 8.82 -23.96 -7.14
CA ASN A 414 8.17 -24.18 -8.43
C ASN A 414 8.51 -23.05 -9.41
N GLY A 415 8.67 -23.37 -10.69
CA GLY A 415 8.68 -22.35 -11.74
C GLY A 415 7.31 -21.65 -11.83
N GLY A 416 7.33 -20.37 -12.17
CA GLY A 416 6.13 -19.56 -12.31
C GLY A 416 5.25 -20.02 -13.47
N ALA A 417 3.93 -19.88 -13.31
CA ALA A 417 2.99 -20.13 -14.39
C ALA A 417 3.04 -19.02 -15.45
N SER A 418 2.71 -19.31 -16.70
CA SER A 418 2.49 -18.29 -17.74
C SER A 418 1.13 -18.50 -18.38
N SER A 419 0.40 -17.44 -18.71
CA SER A 419 -0.98 -17.53 -19.26
C SER A 419 -1.09 -18.34 -20.56
N LEU A 420 -0.03 -18.36 -21.40
CA LEU A 420 0.12 -19.20 -22.61
C LEU A 420 1.62 -19.33 -23.06
N GLY A 421 2.59 -18.80 -22.30
CA GLY A 421 4.04 -18.93 -22.55
C GLY A 421 4.66 -20.12 -21.80
N SER A 422 5.99 -20.34 -21.95
CA SER A 422 6.66 -21.41 -21.20
C SER A 422 6.61 -21.13 -19.70
N ALA A 423 6.22 -22.14 -18.91
CA ALA A 423 6.37 -22.09 -17.47
C ALA A 423 7.85 -21.87 -17.11
N GLY A 424 8.09 -21.20 -15.99
CA GLY A 424 9.44 -21.07 -15.44
C GLY A 424 10.05 -22.44 -15.16
N VAL A 425 11.38 -22.53 -15.15
CA VAL A 425 12.03 -23.75 -14.69
C VAL A 425 11.92 -23.84 -13.17
N GLY A 426 11.71 -25.05 -12.64
CA GLY A 426 11.73 -25.29 -11.20
C GLY A 426 13.14 -25.17 -10.64
N GLY A 427 13.23 -24.77 -9.38
CA GLY A 427 14.48 -24.76 -8.63
C GLY A 427 14.90 -26.16 -8.19
N THR A 428 16.18 -26.32 -7.86
CA THR A 428 16.72 -27.58 -7.35
C THR A 428 16.43 -27.77 -5.86
N SER A 429 16.20 -29.00 -5.45
CA SER A 429 15.99 -29.39 -4.06
C SER A 429 17.23 -29.23 -3.19
N GLY A 430 17.02 -29.34 -1.88
CA GLY A 430 18.09 -29.53 -0.91
C GLY A 430 18.83 -30.85 -1.14
N MET A 431 20.12 -30.86 -0.81
CA MET A 431 21.03 -31.98 -1.02
C MET A 431 20.65 -33.24 -0.23
N LEU A 432 20.02 -33.08 0.94
CA LEU A 432 19.71 -34.18 1.84
C LEU A 432 18.22 -34.58 1.78
N VAL A 433 17.32 -33.61 1.95
CA VAL A 433 15.87 -33.82 1.92
C VAL A 433 15.22 -32.72 1.11
N GLY A 434 14.30 -33.11 0.22
CA GLY A 434 13.49 -32.19 -0.56
C GLY A 434 13.25 -32.71 -1.97
N VAL A 435 12.22 -32.21 -2.63
CA VAL A 435 11.98 -32.49 -4.05
C VAL A 435 12.36 -31.28 -4.90
N ASP A 436 12.72 -31.54 -6.15
CA ASP A 436 12.91 -30.45 -7.10
C ASP A 436 11.57 -29.75 -7.35
N GLY A 437 11.65 -28.48 -7.72
CA GLY A 437 10.47 -27.70 -8.11
C GLY A 437 9.83 -28.25 -9.38
N TYR A 438 8.54 -27.96 -9.56
CA TYR A 438 7.85 -28.27 -10.81
C TYR A 438 8.61 -27.69 -12.01
N ASN A 439 8.85 -28.52 -13.03
CA ASN A 439 9.60 -28.20 -14.24
C ASN A 439 11.10 -27.90 -14.01
N ALA A 440 11.71 -28.41 -12.92
CA ALA A 440 13.14 -28.32 -12.72
C ALA A 440 13.91 -29.18 -13.74
N PRO A 441 15.10 -28.73 -14.21
CA PRO A 441 15.94 -29.55 -15.07
C PRO A 441 16.37 -30.84 -14.37
N ILE A 442 16.31 -31.97 -15.10
CA ILE A 442 16.79 -33.25 -14.58
C ILE A 442 18.29 -33.15 -14.29
N SER A 443 18.68 -33.37 -13.02
CA SER A 443 20.08 -33.35 -12.62
C SER A 443 20.88 -34.47 -13.28
N THR A 444 22.09 -34.16 -13.71
CA THR A 444 23.06 -35.14 -14.23
C THR A 444 23.87 -35.82 -13.11
N SER A 445 23.68 -35.41 -11.85
CA SER A 445 24.35 -36.00 -10.69
C SER A 445 23.68 -37.32 -10.29
N PRO A 446 24.40 -38.46 -10.25
CA PRO A 446 23.84 -39.74 -9.79
C PRO A 446 23.31 -39.69 -8.36
N VAL A 447 23.95 -38.89 -7.49
CA VAL A 447 23.55 -38.74 -6.09
C VAL A 447 22.20 -38.02 -5.98
N HIS A 448 21.98 -36.99 -6.82
CA HIS A 448 20.73 -36.25 -6.85
C HIS A 448 19.58 -37.12 -7.37
N ILE A 449 19.82 -37.88 -8.44
CA ILE A 449 18.82 -38.81 -8.99
C ILE A 449 18.39 -39.83 -7.94
N LEU A 450 19.34 -40.44 -7.22
CA LEU A 450 19.03 -41.37 -6.14
C LEU A 450 18.25 -40.69 -5.01
N GLN A 451 18.62 -39.46 -4.65
CA GLN A 451 17.93 -38.68 -3.64
C GLN A 451 16.45 -38.42 -4.02
N GLN A 452 16.15 -38.02 -5.25
CA GLN A 452 14.77 -37.86 -5.74
C GLN A 452 13.98 -39.18 -5.76
N GLN A 453 14.63 -40.31 -6.10
CA GLN A 453 14.00 -41.64 -6.04
C GLN A 453 13.60 -42.03 -4.61
N VAL A 454 14.48 -41.76 -3.64
CA VAL A 454 14.19 -42.01 -2.22
C VAL A 454 13.03 -41.14 -1.75
N MET A 455 12.96 -39.86 -2.14
CA MET A 455 11.81 -39.00 -1.82
C MET A 455 10.51 -39.55 -2.41
N GLY A 456 10.52 -40.04 -3.65
CA GLY A 456 9.38 -40.71 -4.27
C GLY A 456 8.91 -41.94 -3.48
N ALA A 457 9.84 -42.78 -3.03
CA ALA A 457 9.52 -43.95 -2.19
C ALA A 457 8.94 -43.56 -0.83
N ILE A 458 9.40 -42.44 -0.24
CA ILE A 458 8.87 -41.90 1.01
C ILE A 458 7.45 -41.34 0.81
N ASN A 459 7.18 -40.71 -0.32
CA ASN A 459 5.87 -40.11 -0.61
C ASN A 459 4.79 -41.14 -0.98
N ALA A 460 5.16 -42.24 -1.64
CA ALA A 460 4.20 -43.20 -2.20
C ALA A 460 3.14 -43.72 -1.21
N PRO A 461 3.47 -44.05 0.06
CA PRO A 461 2.45 -44.44 1.05
C PRO A 461 1.45 -43.33 1.35
N ALA A 462 1.91 -42.08 1.48
CA ALA A 462 1.05 -40.94 1.77
C ALA A 462 0.20 -40.52 0.57
N GLU A 463 0.75 -40.58 -0.64
CA GLU A 463 0.00 -40.34 -1.88
C GLU A 463 -1.12 -41.36 -2.03
N THR A 464 -0.87 -42.63 -1.68
CA THR A 464 -1.89 -43.70 -1.74
C THR A 464 -2.96 -43.53 -0.65
N LEU A 465 -2.56 -43.21 0.59
CA LEU A 465 -3.46 -43.17 1.74
C LEU A 465 -4.24 -41.86 1.84
N LEU A 466 -3.61 -40.73 1.50
CA LEU A 466 -4.10 -39.38 1.78
C LEU A 466 -4.29 -38.55 0.50
N GLY A 467 -3.91 -39.09 -0.68
CA GLY A 467 -3.97 -38.37 -1.95
C GLY A 467 -2.99 -37.22 -2.06
N ARG A 468 -2.00 -37.14 -1.14
CA ARG A 468 -1.04 -36.02 -1.04
C ARG A 468 0.33 -36.54 -0.61
N PRO A 469 1.43 -36.00 -1.18
CA PRO A 469 2.78 -36.36 -0.75
C PRO A 469 3.08 -35.86 0.67
N LEU A 470 4.09 -36.44 1.32
CA LEU A 470 4.64 -35.89 2.57
C LEU A 470 5.53 -34.68 2.27
N ILE A 471 6.38 -34.82 1.26
CA ILE A 471 7.37 -33.84 0.82
C ILE A 471 7.13 -33.55 -0.65
N GLY A 472 6.66 -32.37 -0.99
CA GLY A 472 6.32 -32.05 -2.37
C GLY A 472 5.74 -30.67 -2.51
N ASN A 473 6.01 -29.96 -3.59
CA ASN A 473 5.27 -28.74 -3.86
C ASN A 473 3.93 -29.05 -4.54
N GLY A 474 2.95 -28.19 -4.34
CA GLY A 474 1.69 -28.26 -5.04
C GLY A 474 1.87 -28.01 -6.53
N LEU A 475 1.13 -28.75 -7.35
CA LEU A 475 1.13 -28.55 -8.80
C LEU A 475 0.52 -27.18 -9.14
N PRO A 476 1.15 -26.36 -10.01
CA PRO A 476 0.53 -25.15 -10.51
C PRO A 476 -0.78 -25.44 -11.26
N GLY A 477 -1.75 -24.55 -11.11
CA GLY A 477 -2.99 -24.56 -11.89
C GLY A 477 -2.71 -24.33 -13.37
N VAL A 478 -3.51 -24.96 -14.24
CA VAL A 478 -3.34 -24.85 -15.69
C VAL A 478 -3.56 -23.40 -16.12
N ALA A 479 -2.66 -22.88 -16.94
CA ALA A 479 -2.76 -21.53 -17.45
C ALA A 479 -4.01 -21.30 -18.31
N GLY A 480 -4.63 -20.12 -18.17
CA GLY A 480 -5.84 -19.75 -18.91
C GLY A 480 -7.11 -20.45 -18.44
N SER A 481 -7.04 -21.27 -17.38
CA SER A 481 -8.18 -22.05 -16.89
C SER A 481 -8.85 -21.48 -15.64
N GLY A 482 -8.20 -20.54 -14.95
CA GLY A 482 -8.67 -20.00 -13.66
C GLY A 482 -8.70 -21.04 -12.52
N HIS A 483 -8.16 -22.25 -12.71
CA HIS A 483 -8.15 -23.26 -11.66
C HIS A 483 -7.15 -22.93 -10.55
N ALA A 484 -7.50 -23.29 -9.32
CA ALA A 484 -6.61 -23.16 -8.19
C ALA A 484 -5.37 -24.04 -8.33
N GLY A 485 -4.26 -23.59 -7.74
CA GLY A 485 -3.10 -24.44 -7.55
C GLY A 485 -3.36 -25.53 -6.52
N ALA A 486 -2.73 -26.69 -6.68
CA ALA A 486 -2.86 -27.78 -5.72
C ALA A 486 -2.13 -27.44 -4.40
N ALA A 487 -2.55 -28.06 -3.31
CA ALA A 487 -1.87 -27.91 -2.04
C ALA A 487 -0.49 -28.58 -2.06
N GLY A 488 0.46 -28.05 -1.28
CA GLY A 488 1.75 -28.66 -1.02
C GLY A 488 1.65 -29.98 -0.25
N GLY A 489 2.77 -30.67 -0.14
CA GLY A 489 2.95 -31.89 0.66
C GLY A 489 2.67 -31.62 2.14
N ILE A 490 2.29 -32.66 2.88
CA ILE A 490 1.76 -32.52 4.23
C ILE A 490 2.79 -31.93 5.20
N LEU A 491 4.06 -32.34 5.09
CA LEU A 491 5.14 -31.92 6.00
C LEU A 491 5.97 -30.78 5.40
N LEU A 492 6.46 -30.95 4.18
CA LEU A 492 7.30 -29.97 3.50
C LEU A 492 6.80 -29.74 2.08
N GLY A 493 6.31 -28.54 1.80
CA GLY A 493 5.72 -28.27 0.50
C GLY A 493 5.15 -26.88 0.36
N ASP A 494 5.61 -26.16 -0.65
CA ASP A 494 4.99 -24.92 -1.07
C ASP A 494 3.67 -25.21 -1.79
N GLY A 495 2.74 -24.27 -1.73
CA GLY A 495 1.51 -24.32 -2.50
C GLY A 495 1.76 -24.14 -4.00
N GLY A 496 0.97 -24.81 -4.83
CA GLY A 496 0.99 -24.58 -6.27
C GLY A 496 0.47 -23.18 -6.62
N ALA A 497 1.04 -22.53 -7.63
CA ALA A 497 0.51 -21.25 -8.12
C ALA A 497 -0.89 -21.45 -8.74
N GLY A 498 -1.77 -20.47 -8.61
CA GLY A 498 -3.07 -20.45 -9.29
C GLY A 498 -2.94 -20.26 -10.79
N GLY A 499 -3.80 -20.91 -11.57
CA GLY A 499 -3.86 -20.74 -13.02
C GLY A 499 -4.43 -19.37 -13.40
N ALA A 500 -3.86 -18.73 -14.41
CA ALA A 500 -4.44 -17.49 -14.96
C ALA A 500 -5.87 -17.73 -15.48
N GLY A 501 -6.76 -16.76 -15.33
CA GLY A 501 -8.14 -16.81 -15.83
C GLY A 501 -8.23 -16.66 -17.35
N ALA A 502 -9.24 -17.30 -17.94
CA ALA A 502 -9.67 -17.01 -19.31
C ALA A 502 -10.23 -15.57 -19.40
N PRO A 503 -10.38 -14.96 -20.60
CA PRO A 503 -10.91 -13.60 -20.73
C PRO A 503 -12.16 -13.32 -19.88
N GLY A 504 -12.08 -12.31 -19.00
CA GLY A 504 -13.15 -11.93 -18.07
C GLY A 504 -13.34 -12.84 -16.85
N GLN A 505 -12.64 -13.97 -16.77
CA GLN A 505 -12.69 -14.89 -15.64
C GLN A 505 -11.62 -14.58 -14.59
N ALA A 506 -11.94 -14.86 -13.33
CA ALA A 506 -10.98 -14.70 -12.25
C ALA A 506 -9.78 -15.65 -12.40
N GLY A 507 -8.64 -15.23 -11.88
CA GLY A 507 -7.51 -16.11 -11.67
C GLY A 507 -7.80 -17.12 -10.57
N GLY A 508 -7.19 -18.30 -10.69
CA GLY A 508 -7.28 -19.34 -9.67
C GLY A 508 -6.57 -18.95 -8.39
N ALA A 509 -7.07 -19.41 -7.25
CA ALA A 509 -6.37 -19.22 -5.98
C ALA A 509 -5.04 -20.00 -5.96
N GLY A 510 -4.06 -19.47 -5.24
CA GLY A 510 -2.87 -20.23 -4.89
C GLY A 510 -3.21 -21.40 -3.96
N GLY A 511 -2.49 -22.51 -4.11
CA GLY A 511 -2.62 -23.66 -3.23
C GLY A 511 -2.07 -23.36 -1.84
N ALA A 512 -2.62 -24.02 -0.82
CA ALA A 512 -2.10 -23.95 0.54
C ALA A 512 -0.80 -24.76 0.67
N ALA A 513 0.14 -24.28 1.48
CA ALA A 513 1.31 -25.06 1.88
C ALA A 513 0.99 -26.15 2.92
N GLY A 514 1.99 -26.99 3.21
CA GLY A 514 1.95 -28.05 4.22
C GLY A 514 2.12 -27.56 5.66
N LEU A 515 2.90 -28.31 6.45
CA LEU A 515 3.36 -27.87 7.77
C LEU A 515 4.45 -26.79 7.64
N PHE A 516 5.39 -27.01 6.72
CA PHE A 516 6.45 -26.08 6.32
C PHE A 516 6.34 -25.76 4.82
N GLY A 517 6.35 -24.49 4.47
CA GLY A 517 6.35 -24.03 3.07
C GLY A 517 5.54 -22.76 2.86
N THR A 518 5.76 -22.10 1.74
CA THR A 518 5.07 -20.86 1.38
C THR A 518 3.79 -21.13 0.60
N GLY A 519 2.76 -20.33 0.83
CA GLY A 519 1.52 -20.43 0.06
C GLY A 519 1.77 -20.12 -1.42
N GLY A 520 1.02 -20.77 -2.31
CA GLY A 520 1.13 -20.53 -3.74
C GLY A 520 0.67 -19.12 -4.12
N ALA A 521 1.28 -18.51 -5.14
CA ALA A 521 0.79 -17.24 -5.67
C ALA A 521 -0.60 -17.40 -6.32
N GLY A 522 -1.45 -16.39 -6.22
CA GLY A 522 -2.73 -16.33 -6.93
C GLY A 522 -2.52 -16.12 -8.44
N GLY A 523 -3.39 -16.73 -9.23
CA GLY A 523 -3.39 -16.58 -10.69
C GLY A 523 -3.90 -15.21 -11.12
N PHE A 524 -3.51 -14.76 -12.31
CA PHE A 524 -4.01 -13.50 -12.88
C PHE A 524 -5.49 -13.58 -13.25
N GLY A 525 -6.20 -12.46 -13.09
CA GLY A 525 -7.49 -12.27 -13.71
C GLY A 525 -7.37 -12.17 -15.24
N GLY A 526 -8.29 -12.79 -15.96
CA GLY A 526 -8.27 -12.79 -17.42
C GLY A 526 -8.73 -11.47 -18.01
N SER A 527 -7.93 -10.92 -18.93
CA SER A 527 -8.22 -9.67 -19.62
C SER A 527 -9.34 -9.83 -20.65
N MET A 528 -10.25 -8.86 -20.73
CA MET A 528 -11.40 -8.91 -21.66
C MET A 528 -11.49 -7.62 -22.49
N ASN A 529 -11.88 -7.77 -23.76
CA ASN A 529 -12.20 -6.66 -24.65
C ASN A 529 -13.73 -6.60 -24.78
N GLY A 530 -14.36 -5.48 -24.41
CA GLY A 530 -15.82 -5.35 -24.34
C GLY A 530 -16.49 -5.95 -23.09
N GLY A 531 -15.72 -6.26 -22.05
CA GLY A 531 -16.22 -6.78 -20.77
C GLY A 531 -15.30 -6.44 -19.59
N ALA A 532 -15.79 -6.66 -18.36
CA ALA A 532 -15.01 -6.42 -17.15
C ALA A 532 -13.84 -7.41 -17.07
N GLY A 533 -12.74 -6.95 -16.49
CA GLY A 533 -11.55 -7.76 -16.29
C GLY A 533 -11.83 -8.76 -15.18
N GLY A 534 -11.32 -9.98 -15.33
CA GLY A 534 -11.40 -10.96 -14.26
C GLY A 534 -10.61 -10.49 -13.04
N ASN A 535 -11.04 -10.83 -11.83
CA ASN A 535 -10.26 -10.52 -10.63
C ASN A 535 -9.02 -11.41 -10.54
N GLY A 536 -7.97 -10.91 -9.89
CA GLY A 536 -6.85 -11.75 -9.49
C GLY A 536 -7.28 -12.82 -8.49
N GLY A 537 -6.66 -13.99 -8.58
CA GLY A 537 -6.84 -15.07 -7.62
C GLY A 537 -6.20 -14.73 -6.28
N ALA A 538 -6.78 -15.22 -5.18
CA ALA A 538 -6.18 -15.06 -3.86
C ALA A 538 -4.86 -15.83 -3.75
N GLY A 539 -3.93 -15.33 -2.94
CA GLY A 539 -2.75 -16.09 -2.54
C GLY A 539 -3.13 -17.26 -1.63
N GLY A 540 -2.39 -18.37 -1.73
CA GLY A 540 -2.56 -19.54 -0.88
C GLY A 540 -2.06 -19.29 0.54
N THR A 541 -2.57 -20.04 1.52
CA THR A 541 -2.11 -19.91 2.90
C THR A 541 -0.71 -20.52 3.07
N GLY A 542 0.12 -19.88 3.88
CA GLY A 542 1.41 -20.40 4.30
C GLY A 542 1.29 -21.65 5.16
N GLY A 543 2.41 -22.37 5.30
CA GLY A 543 2.44 -23.66 5.97
C GLY A 543 2.13 -23.54 7.45
N TRP A 544 1.34 -24.46 8.01
CA TRP A 544 0.69 -24.29 9.32
C TRP A 544 1.63 -23.86 10.45
N LEU A 545 2.86 -24.40 10.51
CA LEU A 545 3.84 -24.02 11.53
C LEU A 545 4.71 -22.86 11.05
N PHE A 546 5.28 -22.97 9.85
CA PHE A 546 6.21 -21.98 9.32
C PHE A 546 6.06 -21.83 7.81
N GLY A 547 5.72 -20.62 7.38
CA GLY A 547 5.49 -20.34 5.97
C GLY A 547 4.68 -19.08 5.74
N ASP A 548 5.14 -18.24 4.83
CA ASP A 548 4.42 -17.03 4.46
C ASP A 548 3.23 -17.35 3.56
N GLY A 549 2.21 -16.51 3.63
CA GLY A 549 1.13 -16.54 2.64
C GLY A 549 1.63 -16.20 1.25
N GLY A 550 1.02 -16.81 0.24
CA GLY A 550 1.30 -16.50 -1.16
C GLY A 550 0.81 -15.11 -1.53
N SER A 551 1.43 -14.49 -2.53
CA SER A 551 0.95 -13.22 -3.08
C SER A 551 -0.39 -13.39 -3.80
N GLY A 552 -1.23 -12.36 -3.76
CA GLY A 552 -2.43 -12.27 -4.59
C GLY A 552 -2.10 -12.03 -6.06
N GLY A 553 -2.90 -12.58 -6.97
CA GLY A 553 -2.74 -12.38 -8.40
C GLY A 553 -3.19 -10.98 -8.84
N ALA A 554 -2.65 -10.45 -9.93
CA ALA A 554 -3.13 -9.18 -10.46
C ALA A 554 -4.50 -9.30 -11.16
N GLY A 555 -5.27 -8.22 -11.13
CA GLY A 555 -6.54 -8.09 -11.83
C GLY A 555 -6.37 -8.01 -13.35
N GLY A 556 -7.38 -8.47 -14.08
CA GLY A 556 -7.45 -8.49 -15.53
C GLY A 556 -7.77 -7.11 -16.12
N PHE A 557 -7.30 -6.86 -17.33
CA PHE A 557 -7.54 -5.62 -18.04
C PHE A 557 -8.96 -5.54 -18.62
N SER A 558 -9.49 -4.31 -18.75
CA SER A 558 -10.75 -4.02 -19.44
C SER A 558 -10.59 -2.90 -20.46
N LYS A 559 -11.19 -3.10 -21.64
CA LYS A 559 -11.29 -2.10 -22.71
C LYS A 559 -12.74 -1.89 -23.11
N ASP A 560 -13.12 -0.63 -23.25
CA ASP A 560 -14.44 -0.06 -23.65
C ASP A 560 -15.19 0.68 -22.52
N SER A 561 -16.16 1.50 -22.92
CA SER A 561 -16.91 2.42 -22.05
C SER A 561 -17.64 1.69 -20.91
N ASN A 562 -17.63 2.25 -19.69
CA ASN A 562 -18.37 1.74 -18.52
C ASN A 562 -17.88 0.40 -17.94
N LEU A 563 -16.65 -0.02 -18.26
CA LEU A 563 -16.08 -1.26 -17.77
C LEU A 563 -15.05 -1.02 -16.66
N VAL A 564 -14.96 -1.98 -15.75
CA VAL A 564 -14.07 -1.94 -14.58
C VAL A 564 -12.98 -2.99 -14.77
N GLY A 565 -11.72 -2.56 -14.66
CA GLY A 565 -10.59 -3.47 -14.58
C GLY A 565 -10.75 -4.41 -13.37
N GLY A 566 -10.29 -5.64 -13.48
CA GLY A 566 -10.42 -6.62 -12.41
C GLY A 566 -9.71 -6.16 -11.15
N ALA A 567 -10.26 -6.47 -9.97
CA ALA A 567 -9.57 -6.21 -8.72
C ALA A 567 -8.35 -7.14 -8.58
N GLY A 568 -7.33 -6.68 -7.86
CA GLY A 568 -6.24 -7.54 -7.41
C GLY A 568 -6.74 -8.59 -6.42
N GLY A 569 -6.13 -9.77 -6.44
CA GLY A 569 -6.39 -10.83 -5.49
C GLY A 569 -5.85 -10.49 -4.12
N VAL A 570 -6.52 -10.95 -3.06
CA VAL A 570 -6.00 -10.80 -1.70
C VAL A 570 -4.75 -11.65 -1.49
N GLY A 571 -3.81 -11.17 -0.68
CA GLY A 571 -2.69 -11.97 -0.22
C GLY A 571 -3.13 -13.12 0.69
N GLY A 572 -2.43 -14.24 0.65
CA GLY A 572 -2.68 -15.38 1.50
C GLY A 572 -2.30 -15.10 2.95
N ALA A 573 -2.97 -15.76 3.91
CA ALA A 573 -2.57 -15.67 5.30
C ALA A 573 -1.27 -16.44 5.57
N GLY A 574 -0.43 -15.93 6.46
CA GLY A 574 0.72 -16.67 6.99
C GLY A 574 0.30 -17.84 7.87
N GLY A 575 1.15 -18.86 7.95
CA GLY A 575 1.05 -19.90 8.96
C GLY A 575 1.37 -19.39 10.36
N LEU A 576 1.42 -20.24 11.39
CA LEU A 576 1.59 -19.84 12.80
C LEU A 576 2.71 -18.79 13.03
N LEU A 577 3.85 -18.96 12.37
CA LEU A 577 5.01 -18.06 12.44
C LEU A 577 5.26 -17.25 11.15
N GLY A 578 4.41 -17.40 10.13
CA GLY A 578 4.63 -16.81 8.81
C GLY A 578 4.04 -15.42 8.63
N ALA A 579 4.61 -14.66 7.70
CA ALA A 579 4.07 -13.37 7.28
C ALA A 579 2.84 -13.55 6.38
N GLY A 580 1.99 -12.54 6.33
CA GLY A 580 0.95 -12.46 5.31
C GLY A 580 1.54 -12.21 3.93
N GLY A 581 0.93 -12.77 2.90
CA GLY A 581 1.31 -12.52 1.51
C GLY A 581 0.88 -11.12 1.04
N ALA A 582 1.58 -10.54 0.08
CA ALA A 582 1.19 -9.26 -0.50
C ALA A 582 -0.11 -9.38 -1.33
N GLY A 583 -0.93 -8.34 -1.35
CA GLY A 583 -2.07 -8.23 -2.25
C GLY A 583 -1.65 -7.99 -3.70
N GLY A 584 -2.45 -8.48 -4.64
CA GLY A 584 -2.22 -8.29 -6.07
C GLY A 584 -2.57 -6.88 -6.53
N GLY A 585 -1.92 -6.39 -7.59
CA GLY A 585 -2.29 -5.12 -8.22
C GLY A 585 -3.64 -5.20 -8.95
N GLY A 586 -4.37 -4.10 -9.01
CA GLY A 586 -5.57 -4.01 -9.84
C GLY A 586 -5.28 -4.11 -11.35
N GLY A 587 -6.31 -4.43 -12.12
CA GLY A 587 -6.28 -4.40 -13.59
C GLY A 587 -6.65 -3.03 -14.15
N ALA A 588 -5.98 -2.60 -15.22
CA ALA A 588 -6.25 -1.28 -15.81
C ALA A 588 -7.59 -1.24 -16.57
N GLY A 589 -8.27 -0.08 -16.53
CA GLY A 589 -9.48 0.21 -17.30
C GLY A 589 -9.26 1.30 -18.35
N TYR A 590 -9.46 0.97 -19.64
CA TYR A 590 -9.20 1.88 -20.76
C TYR A 590 -10.41 2.14 -21.65
N GLY A 591 -10.71 3.42 -21.89
CA GLY A 591 -11.76 3.89 -22.81
C GLY A 591 -13.03 4.41 -22.10
N GLY A 592 -13.65 5.46 -22.64
CA GLY A 592 -14.86 6.07 -22.07
C GLY A 592 -14.78 6.31 -20.55
N GLN A 593 -15.86 5.95 -19.84
CA GLN A 593 -16.01 6.03 -18.38
C GLN A 593 -15.34 4.84 -17.64
N ALA A 594 -14.24 4.28 -18.16
CA ALA A 594 -13.62 3.09 -17.58
C ALA A 594 -12.97 3.36 -16.21
N VAL A 595 -13.09 2.38 -15.32
CA VAL A 595 -12.59 2.42 -13.95
C VAL A 595 -11.43 1.44 -13.78
N GLY A 596 -10.36 1.87 -13.12
CA GLY A 596 -9.26 0.99 -12.74
C GLY A 596 -9.67 0.03 -11.64
N GLY A 597 -9.20 -1.21 -11.70
CA GLY A 597 -9.41 -2.18 -10.63
C GLY A 597 -8.69 -1.77 -9.35
N ALA A 598 -9.32 -2.02 -8.20
CA ALA A 598 -8.68 -1.81 -6.90
C ALA A 598 -7.55 -2.82 -6.68
N GLY A 599 -6.56 -2.44 -5.89
CA GLY A 599 -5.56 -3.36 -5.37
C GLY A 599 -6.17 -4.36 -4.38
N GLY A 600 -5.62 -5.57 -4.34
CA GLY A 600 -6.01 -6.59 -3.36
C GLY A 600 -5.45 -6.27 -1.97
N ALA A 601 -6.18 -6.64 -0.93
CA ALA A 601 -5.67 -6.49 0.43
C ALA A 601 -4.48 -7.43 0.70
N GLY A 602 -3.57 -7.01 1.57
CA GLY A 602 -2.52 -7.87 2.09
C GLY A 602 -3.08 -8.97 3.00
N GLY A 603 -2.42 -10.12 3.02
CA GLY A 603 -2.79 -11.24 3.87
C GLY A 603 -2.47 -10.99 5.34
N ALA A 604 -3.20 -11.63 6.24
CA ALA A 604 -2.90 -11.55 7.66
C ALA A 604 -1.62 -12.31 8.02
N GLY A 605 -0.85 -11.77 8.97
CA GLY A 605 0.25 -12.52 9.60
C GLY A 605 -0.26 -13.66 10.46
N GLY A 606 0.58 -14.67 10.66
CA GLY A 606 0.36 -15.79 11.56
C GLY A 606 0.13 -15.39 13.00
N LEU A 607 -0.60 -16.19 13.77
CA LEU A 607 -0.92 -15.92 15.18
C LEU A 607 0.30 -15.52 16.05
N LEU A 608 1.47 -16.13 15.78
CA LEU A 608 2.73 -15.92 16.48
C LEU A 608 3.83 -15.31 15.59
N ALA A 609 3.48 -14.82 14.40
CA ALA A 609 4.41 -14.31 13.39
C ALA A 609 5.33 -13.20 13.93
N GLY A 610 4.80 -12.32 14.77
CA GLY A 610 5.61 -11.26 15.39
C GLY A 610 6.73 -11.74 16.28
N LEU A 611 6.65 -12.95 16.85
CA LEU A 611 7.73 -13.48 17.69
C LEU A 611 9.01 -13.74 16.87
N VAL A 612 8.86 -13.93 15.55
CA VAL A 612 9.97 -14.11 14.59
C VAL A 612 10.14 -12.90 13.65
N GLY A 613 9.43 -11.80 13.93
CA GLY A 613 9.52 -10.55 13.18
C GLY A 613 8.74 -10.57 11.85
N ALA A 614 7.83 -11.52 11.65
CA ALA A 614 6.94 -11.57 10.50
C ALA A 614 5.63 -10.79 10.79
N GLY A 615 5.13 -10.06 9.79
CA GLY A 615 3.98 -9.16 9.90
C GLY A 615 2.84 -9.49 8.94
N GLY A 616 1.88 -8.57 8.85
CA GLY A 616 0.86 -8.59 7.80
C GLY A 616 1.48 -8.29 6.43
N GLY A 617 0.87 -8.83 5.37
CA GLY A 617 1.29 -8.57 4.00
C GLY A 617 0.89 -7.17 3.53
N ASN A 618 1.58 -6.62 2.54
CA ASN A 618 1.25 -5.29 2.03
C ASN A 618 0.02 -5.34 1.12
N GLY A 619 -0.73 -4.25 1.06
CA GLY A 619 -1.79 -4.05 0.09
C GLY A 619 -1.26 -3.86 -1.32
N GLY A 620 -2.00 -4.35 -2.31
CA GLY A 620 -1.70 -4.19 -3.73
C GLY A 620 -2.02 -2.78 -4.22
N ILE A 621 -1.40 -2.36 -5.31
CA ILE A 621 -1.67 -1.06 -5.91
C ILE A 621 -3.01 -1.02 -6.63
N GLY A 622 -3.68 0.14 -6.58
CA GLY A 622 -4.79 0.46 -7.45
C GLY A 622 -4.32 0.70 -8.88
N ALA A 623 -5.15 0.33 -9.84
CA ALA A 623 -4.79 0.45 -11.25
C ALA A 623 -5.23 1.77 -11.88
N PHE A 624 -4.58 2.09 -13.00
CA PHE A 624 -5.02 3.17 -13.87
C PHE A 624 -6.45 2.95 -14.36
N GLY A 625 -7.25 4.01 -14.31
CA GLY A 625 -8.53 4.09 -15.00
C GLY A 625 -8.63 5.37 -15.80
N SER A 626 -9.26 5.30 -16.97
CA SER A 626 -9.47 6.51 -17.79
C SER A 626 -10.28 7.55 -16.99
N TYR A 627 -11.38 7.15 -16.35
CA TYR A 627 -12.28 8.07 -15.65
C TYR A 627 -12.14 8.05 -14.13
N SER A 628 -11.95 6.87 -13.52
CA SER A 628 -11.69 6.77 -12.09
C SER A 628 -10.68 5.67 -11.85
N ALA A 629 -9.73 5.91 -10.96
CA ALA A 629 -8.68 4.96 -10.68
C ALA A 629 -9.12 3.96 -9.62
N GLY A 630 -8.46 2.81 -9.62
CA GLY A 630 -8.60 1.85 -8.54
C GLY A 630 -8.00 2.39 -7.25
N ALA A 631 -8.65 2.13 -6.11
CA ALA A 631 -8.04 2.35 -4.81
C ALA A 631 -6.89 1.35 -4.56
N GLY A 632 -5.92 1.74 -3.74
CA GLY A 632 -4.95 0.81 -3.19
C GLY A 632 -5.61 -0.17 -2.22
N GLY A 633 -5.09 -1.39 -2.15
CA GLY A 633 -5.54 -2.39 -1.20
C GLY A 633 -5.04 -2.08 0.21
N ASP A 634 -5.81 -2.47 1.23
CA ASP A 634 -5.37 -2.33 2.62
C ASP A 634 -4.22 -3.28 2.94
N GLY A 635 -3.33 -2.85 3.84
CA GLY A 635 -2.33 -3.71 4.44
C GLY A 635 -2.97 -4.76 5.36
N GLY A 636 -2.41 -5.96 5.35
CA GLY A 636 -2.84 -7.06 6.19
C GLY A 636 -2.55 -6.79 7.67
N VAL A 637 -3.42 -7.27 8.54
CA VAL A 637 -3.17 -7.23 9.98
C VAL A 637 -2.01 -8.15 10.37
N ALA A 638 -1.28 -7.79 11.42
CA ALA A 638 -0.26 -8.64 12.00
C ALA A 638 -0.86 -9.86 12.72
N GLY A 639 0.02 -10.70 13.26
CA GLY A 639 -0.33 -11.80 14.16
C GLY A 639 -0.96 -11.35 15.47
N LEU A 640 -1.73 -12.22 16.13
CA LEU A 640 -2.44 -11.88 17.37
C LEU A 640 -1.52 -11.39 18.48
N LEU A 641 -0.38 -12.04 18.72
CA LEU A 641 0.51 -11.66 19.82
C LEU A 641 1.48 -10.54 19.42
N GLY A 642 1.88 -10.46 18.16
CA GLY A 642 2.73 -9.39 17.70
C GLY A 642 2.99 -9.41 16.21
N GLY A 643 3.80 -8.45 15.77
CA GLY A 643 4.20 -8.25 14.38
C GLY A 643 3.76 -6.88 13.88
N THR A 644 4.37 -6.39 12.80
CA THR A 644 3.88 -5.20 12.11
C THR A 644 2.62 -5.49 11.33
N GLY A 645 1.75 -4.49 11.24
CA GLY A 645 0.77 -4.47 10.17
C GLY A 645 1.45 -4.22 8.82
N GLY A 646 0.89 -4.77 7.75
CA GLY A 646 1.38 -4.53 6.39
C GLY A 646 1.10 -3.09 5.94
N SER A 647 1.90 -2.58 5.01
CA SER A 647 1.64 -1.25 4.43
C SER A 647 0.42 -1.28 3.52
N GLY A 648 -0.31 -0.17 3.46
CA GLY A 648 -1.37 0.04 2.48
C GLY A 648 -0.80 0.27 1.08
N GLY A 649 -1.51 -0.24 0.06
CA GLY A 649 -1.15 -0.04 -1.35
C GLY A 649 -1.43 1.39 -1.82
N ALA A 650 -0.66 1.86 -2.79
CA ALA A 650 -0.92 3.16 -3.41
C ALA A 650 -2.22 3.12 -4.25
N GLY A 651 -2.95 4.23 -4.29
CA GLY A 651 -4.06 4.43 -5.20
C GLY A 651 -3.58 4.58 -6.65
N GLY A 652 -4.43 4.19 -7.59
CA GLY A 652 -4.13 4.31 -9.02
C GLY A 652 -4.30 5.72 -9.56
N ASP A 653 -3.75 5.95 -10.75
CA ASP A 653 -3.79 7.25 -11.42
C ASP A 653 -4.91 7.33 -12.48
N THR A 654 -5.37 8.53 -12.81
CA THR A 654 -6.34 8.72 -13.91
C THR A 654 -5.97 9.85 -14.85
N ALA A 655 -6.61 9.81 -16.03
CA ALA A 655 -6.54 10.89 -17.01
C ALA A 655 -7.73 11.88 -16.92
N TYR A 656 -8.93 11.44 -16.54
CA TYR A 656 -10.15 12.27 -16.69
C TYR A 656 -10.94 12.52 -15.39
N GLY A 657 -10.62 11.89 -14.27
CA GLY A 657 -11.45 12.01 -13.08
C GLY A 657 -10.72 11.67 -11.78
N ALA A 658 -11.38 11.01 -10.84
CA ALA A 658 -10.85 10.91 -9.48
C ALA A 658 -9.73 9.88 -9.36
N GLY A 659 -8.62 10.31 -8.75
CA GLY A 659 -7.48 9.48 -8.40
C GLY A 659 -7.86 8.47 -7.33
N GLY A 660 -7.22 7.32 -7.35
CA GLY A 660 -7.51 6.24 -6.42
C GLY A 660 -7.10 6.62 -5.01
N MET A 661 -7.90 6.30 -4.00
CA MET A 661 -7.46 6.45 -2.61
C MET A 661 -6.33 5.47 -2.31
N GLY A 662 -5.39 5.87 -1.46
CA GLY A 662 -4.42 4.95 -0.88
C GLY A 662 -5.08 3.99 0.11
N GLY A 663 -4.62 2.75 0.13
CA GLY A 663 -5.08 1.73 1.09
C GLY A 663 -4.62 2.04 2.51
N ARG A 664 -5.35 1.57 3.51
CA ARG A 664 -4.99 1.75 4.92
C ARG A 664 -3.82 0.82 5.28
N GLY A 665 -2.99 1.25 6.22
CA GLY A 665 -2.03 0.37 6.87
C GLY A 665 -2.72 -0.65 7.77
N GLY A 666 -2.18 -1.86 7.83
CA GLY A 666 -2.67 -2.93 8.69
C GLY A 666 -2.41 -2.63 10.16
N ASN A 667 -3.24 -3.16 11.05
CA ASN A 667 -3.01 -3.05 12.50
C ASN A 667 -1.92 -4.03 12.96
N ALA A 668 -1.20 -3.64 13.99
CA ALA A 668 -0.24 -4.48 14.69
C ALA A 668 -0.91 -5.59 15.52
N GLY A 669 -0.09 -6.50 16.04
CA GLY A 669 -0.52 -7.50 17.00
C GLY A 669 -0.78 -6.91 18.39
N LEU A 670 -1.52 -7.63 19.24
CA LEU A 670 -2.02 -7.12 20.52
C LEU A 670 -0.91 -6.74 21.50
N LEU A 671 0.22 -7.47 21.55
CA LEU A 671 1.24 -7.25 22.57
C LEU A 671 2.38 -6.38 22.05
N PHE A 672 3.05 -6.78 20.97
CA PHE A 672 4.20 -6.07 20.41
C PHE A 672 4.07 -5.85 18.89
N GLY A 673 4.21 -4.60 18.44
CA GLY A 673 4.28 -4.31 17.01
C GLY A 673 3.74 -2.94 16.66
N SER A 674 4.17 -2.44 15.51
CA SER A 674 3.72 -1.17 14.95
C SER A 674 2.69 -1.36 13.86
N GLY A 675 1.80 -0.39 13.74
CA GLY A 675 0.86 -0.36 12.63
C GLY A 675 1.59 -0.11 11.32
N GLY A 676 1.07 -0.68 10.23
CA GLY A 676 1.58 -0.44 8.90
C GLY A 676 1.35 1.00 8.44
N SER A 677 2.18 1.52 7.55
CA SER A 677 1.94 2.83 6.93
C SER A 677 0.73 2.79 6.00
N GLY A 678 -0.01 3.89 5.91
CA GLY A 678 -1.02 4.09 4.88
C GLY A 678 -0.39 4.28 3.49
N GLY A 679 -1.11 3.87 2.45
CA GLY A 679 -0.71 4.03 1.06
C GLY A 679 -0.91 5.46 0.55
N ALA A 680 -0.12 5.88 -0.44
CA ALA A 680 -0.31 7.18 -1.07
C ALA A 680 -1.59 7.22 -1.92
N GLY A 681 -2.23 8.38 -1.99
CA GLY A 681 -3.30 8.66 -2.94
C GLY A 681 -2.79 8.82 -4.37
N GLY A 682 -3.62 8.43 -5.33
CA GLY A 682 -3.30 8.45 -6.74
C GLY A 682 -3.49 9.80 -7.41
N PHE A 683 -2.80 9.99 -8.53
CA PHE A 683 -2.83 11.22 -9.32
C PHE A 683 -4.13 11.38 -10.11
N SER A 684 -4.50 12.63 -10.43
CA SER A 684 -5.63 12.95 -11.30
C SER A 684 -5.31 14.08 -12.27
N ASP A 685 -5.72 13.90 -13.52
CA ASP A 685 -5.72 14.94 -14.54
C ASP A 685 -7.15 15.36 -14.92
N GLY A 686 -7.31 16.61 -15.35
CA GLY A 686 -8.57 17.26 -15.71
C GLY A 686 -8.54 17.79 -17.14
N PHE A 687 -8.76 16.92 -18.12
CA PHE A 687 -8.93 17.32 -19.52
C PHE A 687 -10.26 18.06 -19.80
N PRO A 688 -10.32 18.90 -20.84
CA PRO A 688 -11.57 19.48 -21.34
C PRO A 688 -12.60 18.39 -21.72
N GLY A 689 -13.77 18.41 -21.09
CA GLY A 689 -14.83 17.41 -21.27
C GLY A 689 -15.02 16.44 -20.10
N GLY A 690 -14.17 16.51 -19.07
CA GLY A 690 -14.32 15.80 -17.79
C GLY A 690 -15.28 16.49 -16.80
N PRO A 691 -15.51 15.90 -15.61
CA PRO A 691 -16.33 16.50 -14.56
C PRO A 691 -15.75 17.86 -14.09
N SER A 692 -16.63 18.76 -13.65
CA SER A 692 -16.28 20.14 -13.28
C SER A 692 -15.39 20.29 -12.03
N VAL A 693 -15.19 19.20 -11.28
CA VAL A 693 -14.28 19.10 -10.14
C VAL A 693 -13.51 17.80 -10.26
N VAL A 694 -12.18 17.87 -10.16
CA VAL A 694 -11.28 16.72 -10.21
C VAL A 694 -10.53 16.64 -8.88
N SER A 695 -10.73 15.56 -8.14
CA SER A 695 -10.10 15.36 -6.84
C SER A 695 -9.06 14.25 -6.95
N ALA A 696 -7.84 14.56 -6.53
CA ALA A 696 -6.81 13.56 -6.41
C ALA A 696 -7.09 12.61 -5.25
N GLY A 697 -6.52 11.42 -5.33
CA GLY A 697 -6.75 10.37 -4.35
C GLY A 697 -6.32 10.79 -2.96
N GLN A 698 -7.10 10.47 -1.93
CA GLN A 698 -6.66 10.68 -0.55
C GLN A 698 -5.59 9.66 -0.16
N GLY A 699 -4.70 10.05 0.75
CA GLY A 699 -3.80 9.10 1.40
C GLY A 699 -4.53 8.18 2.37
N GLY A 700 -4.10 6.93 2.44
CA GLY A 700 -4.65 5.94 3.36
C GLY A 700 -4.24 6.22 4.81
N ALA A 701 -5.09 5.84 5.78
CA ALA A 701 -4.73 5.95 7.19
C ALA A 701 -3.63 4.96 7.57
N GLY A 702 -2.76 5.32 8.51
CA GLY A 702 -1.83 4.40 9.15
C GLY A 702 -2.56 3.42 10.08
N GLY A 703 -1.98 2.23 10.25
CA GLY A 703 -2.50 1.21 11.15
C GLY A 703 -2.23 1.52 12.62
N ASN A 704 -3.04 0.95 13.51
CA ASN A 704 -2.85 1.12 14.95
C ASN A 704 -1.84 0.12 15.51
N ALA A 705 -1.13 0.53 16.56
CA ALA A 705 -0.28 -0.35 17.36
C ALA A 705 -1.08 -1.17 18.40
N GLY A 706 -0.41 -2.18 18.98
CA GLY A 706 -0.93 -3.01 20.08
C GLY A 706 -0.75 -2.39 21.47
N LEU A 707 -0.30 -3.17 22.44
CA LEU A 707 0.03 -2.70 23.79
C LEU A 707 1.36 -1.95 23.81
N PHE A 708 2.35 -2.50 23.10
CA PHE A 708 3.69 -1.94 22.90
C PHE A 708 3.95 -1.75 21.41
N GLY A 709 4.17 -0.52 20.96
CA GLY A 709 4.56 -0.24 19.58
C GLY A 709 4.03 1.08 19.07
N PHE A 710 4.28 1.36 17.80
CA PHE A 710 4.12 2.68 17.22
C PHE A 710 3.01 2.72 16.18
N GLY A 711 2.23 3.79 16.18
CA GLY A 711 1.21 3.98 15.16
C GLY A 711 1.84 4.10 13.78
N GLY A 712 1.21 3.52 12.77
CA GLY A 712 1.66 3.65 11.39
C GLY A 712 1.50 5.08 10.89
N ALA A 713 2.42 5.54 10.04
CA ALA A 713 2.27 6.85 9.40
C ALA A 713 1.09 6.85 8.42
N GLY A 714 0.37 7.96 8.32
CA GLY A 714 -0.62 8.19 7.29
C GLY A 714 0.02 8.35 5.91
N GLY A 715 -0.66 7.85 4.88
CA GLY A 715 -0.25 8.02 3.49
C GLY A 715 -0.46 9.45 3.01
N MET A 716 0.31 9.91 2.03
CA MET A 716 0.14 11.25 1.47
C MET A 716 -1.05 11.31 0.51
N GLY A 717 -1.65 12.49 0.37
CA GLY A 717 -2.63 12.74 -0.68
C GLY A 717 -2.00 12.83 -2.07
N GLY A 718 -2.76 12.44 -3.10
CA GLY A 718 -2.37 12.48 -4.50
C GLY A 718 -2.40 13.90 -5.06
N ALA A 719 -1.71 14.10 -6.19
CA ALA A 719 -1.70 15.38 -6.88
C ALA A 719 -2.83 15.46 -7.93
N GLY A 720 -3.53 16.60 -7.99
CA GLY A 720 -4.61 16.88 -8.93
C GLY A 720 -4.26 18.04 -9.84
N LEU A 721 -4.23 17.81 -11.15
CA LEU A 721 -3.97 18.83 -12.17
C LEU A 721 -5.27 19.14 -12.94
N GLY A 722 -5.49 20.40 -13.28
CA GLY A 722 -6.64 20.81 -14.09
C GLY A 722 -6.41 22.16 -14.76
N THR A 723 -6.71 22.26 -16.05
CA THR A 723 -6.54 23.50 -16.84
C THR A 723 -7.82 24.32 -16.97
N THR A 724 -8.99 23.75 -16.60
CA THR A 724 -10.31 24.40 -16.74
C THR A 724 -11.33 24.07 -15.62
N ALA A 725 -11.02 23.13 -14.71
CA ALA A 725 -11.86 22.69 -13.60
C ALA A 725 -11.17 22.94 -12.26
N ALA A 726 -11.94 23.09 -11.16
CA ALA A 726 -11.37 23.19 -9.82
C ALA A 726 -10.69 21.85 -9.48
N SER A 727 -9.36 21.83 -9.45
CA SER A 727 -8.57 20.64 -9.11
C SER A 727 -8.08 20.73 -7.66
N THR A 728 -8.51 19.78 -6.84
CA THR A 728 -8.12 19.70 -5.43
C THR A 728 -7.08 18.61 -5.25
N GLY A 729 -6.01 18.92 -4.53
CA GLY A 729 -5.09 17.92 -4.04
C GLY A 729 -5.78 16.98 -3.06
N GLY A 730 -5.33 15.72 -3.04
CA GLY A 730 -5.86 14.72 -2.12
C GLY A 730 -5.49 15.07 -0.69
N THR A 731 -6.33 14.73 0.28
CA THR A 731 -5.95 14.90 1.69
C THR A 731 -4.91 13.85 2.10
N GLY A 732 -4.00 14.21 2.99
CA GLY A 732 -3.17 13.25 3.68
C GLY A 732 -4.00 12.35 4.60
N GLY A 733 -3.59 11.09 4.73
CA GLY A 733 -4.19 10.11 5.62
C GLY A 733 -3.82 10.34 7.07
N ALA A 734 -4.69 9.95 8.00
CA ALA A 734 -4.40 10.06 9.43
C ALA A 734 -3.28 9.08 9.85
N GLY A 735 -2.48 9.47 10.83
CA GLY A 735 -1.57 8.57 11.52
C GLY A 735 -2.32 7.61 12.44
N GLY A 736 -1.78 6.41 12.61
CA GLY A 736 -2.34 5.39 13.49
C GLY A 736 -2.07 5.68 14.96
N LYS A 737 -2.90 5.11 15.85
CA LYS A 737 -2.73 5.23 17.31
C LYS A 737 -1.47 4.48 17.77
N GLY A 738 -0.76 5.08 18.72
CA GLY A 738 0.35 4.45 19.42
C GLY A 738 -0.12 3.36 20.39
N GLY A 739 0.84 2.57 20.87
CA GLY A 739 0.58 1.47 21.77
C GLY A 739 -0.08 1.90 23.08
N GLN A 740 -1.00 1.07 23.59
CA GLN A 740 -1.82 1.43 24.76
C GLN A 740 -0.99 1.69 26.02
N LEU A 741 0.12 0.96 26.22
CA LEU A 741 1.00 1.11 27.38
C LEU A 741 2.22 1.95 27.02
N LEU A 742 2.94 1.60 25.97
CA LEU A 742 4.13 2.33 25.53
C LEU A 742 4.13 2.38 24.00
N GLY A 743 4.06 3.59 23.49
CA GLY A 743 3.84 3.77 22.07
C GLY A 743 3.36 5.16 21.69
N ILE A 744 4.05 5.71 20.71
CA ILE A 744 3.82 7.01 20.08
C ILE A 744 2.87 6.83 18.90
N GLY A 745 2.00 7.81 18.70
CA GLY A 745 1.15 7.85 17.52
C GLY A 745 1.94 8.08 16.24
N GLY A 746 1.41 7.57 15.13
CA GLY A 746 1.98 7.74 13.80
C GLY A 746 1.80 9.17 13.30
N ALA A 747 2.73 9.64 12.46
CA ALA A 747 2.58 10.95 11.82
C ALA A 747 1.41 10.94 10.82
N GLY A 748 0.72 12.07 10.68
CA GLY A 748 -0.24 12.29 9.61
C GLY A 748 0.45 12.42 8.26
N GLY A 749 -0.23 11.98 7.21
CA GLY A 749 0.26 12.10 5.85
C GLY A 749 0.19 13.53 5.33
N VAL A 750 1.07 13.89 4.40
CA VAL A 750 1.07 15.22 3.78
C VAL A 750 -0.09 15.36 2.80
N GLY A 751 -0.68 16.56 2.69
CA GLY A 751 -1.65 16.87 1.65
C GLY A 751 -1.03 16.86 0.25
N GLY A 752 -1.82 16.49 -0.74
CA GLY A 752 -1.40 16.46 -2.13
C GLY A 752 -1.50 17.82 -2.81
N TYR A 753 -0.78 17.98 -3.93
CA TYR A 753 -0.86 19.22 -4.72
C TYR A 753 -2.22 19.36 -5.41
N GLY A 754 -2.79 20.57 -5.44
CA GLY A 754 -3.95 20.86 -6.29
C GLY A 754 -3.72 22.04 -7.21
N GLY A 755 -4.11 21.91 -8.48
CA GLY A 755 -4.04 23.02 -9.43
C GLY A 755 -4.95 24.21 -9.04
N SER A 756 -5.95 24.00 -8.18
CA SER A 756 -6.79 25.07 -7.61
C SER A 756 -6.69 25.18 -6.10
N THR A 757 -6.67 24.04 -5.39
CA THR A 757 -6.63 24.01 -3.92
C THR A 757 -5.79 22.85 -3.44
N GLY A 758 -4.81 23.14 -2.60
CA GLY A 758 -3.97 22.13 -1.98
C GLY A 758 -4.76 21.20 -1.07
N GLY A 759 -4.31 19.95 -0.97
CA GLY A 759 -4.91 18.96 -0.09
C GLY A 759 -4.60 19.27 1.38
N ARG A 760 -5.53 18.98 2.29
CA ARG A 760 -5.27 19.10 3.73
C ARG A 760 -4.28 18.03 4.20
N GLY A 761 -3.39 18.36 5.13
CA GLY A 761 -2.57 17.38 5.83
C GLY A 761 -3.37 16.47 6.77
N GLY A 762 -2.98 15.21 6.89
CA GLY A 762 -3.62 14.24 7.77
C GLY A 762 -3.35 14.52 9.25
N ALA A 763 -4.27 14.14 10.13
CA ALA A 763 -4.04 14.24 11.57
C ALA A 763 -2.96 13.25 12.03
N GLY A 764 -2.17 13.63 13.02
CA GLY A 764 -1.29 12.70 13.73
C GLY A 764 -2.10 11.76 14.62
N GLY A 765 -1.61 10.54 14.83
CA GLY A 765 -2.25 9.59 15.72
C GLY A 765 -1.95 9.89 17.19
N ASP A 766 -2.81 9.45 18.10
CA ASP A 766 -2.61 9.70 19.53
C ASP A 766 -1.66 8.68 20.17
N GLY A 767 -0.91 9.12 21.17
CA GLY A 767 -0.32 8.25 22.19
C GLY A 767 -1.29 7.97 23.34
N VAL A 768 -1.04 6.94 24.14
CA VAL A 768 -1.97 6.50 25.21
C VAL A 768 -1.42 6.70 26.63
N LEU A 769 -0.55 5.80 27.14
CA LEU A 769 -0.02 5.94 28.51
C LEU A 769 1.41 6.51 28.53
N LEU A 770 2.39 5.72 28.07
CA LEU A 770 3.80 6.09 27.96
C LEU A 770 4.12 6.42 26.49
N GLY A 771 3.50 7.44 25.92
CA GLY A 771 3.72 7.74 24.51
C GLY A 771 3.17 9.09 24.08
N GLY A 772 3.89 9.78 23.20
CA GLY A 772 3.48 11.05 22.62
C GLY A 772 2.56 10.89 21.41
N GLY A 773 1.84 11.95 21.07
CA GLY A 773 1.10 12.02 19.81
C GLY A 773 2.05 12.10 18.62
N GLY A 774 1.59 11.59 17.48
CA GLY A 774 2.25 11.80 16.20
C GLY A 774 2.01 13.20 15.68
N ASN A 775 2.94 13.74 14.89
CA ASN A 775 2.76 15.07 14.29
C ASN A 775 1.68 15.02 13.21
N GLY A 776 0.92 16.10 13.06
CA GLY A 776 0.06 16.32 11.91
C GLY A 776 0.88 16.46 10.63
N GLY A 777 0.30 16.02 9.52
CA GLY A 777 0.88 16.17 8.20
C GLY A 777 0.76 17.61 7.71
N ASN A 778 1.72 18.06 6.93
CA ASN A 778 1.66 19.40 6.32
C ASN A 778 0.56 19.47 5.25
N GLY A 779 0.11 20.70 4.97
CA GLY A 779 -0.72 21.02 3.83
C GLY A 779 -0.04 20.66 2.50
N GLY A 780 -0.85 20.44 1.48
CA GLY A 780 -0.37 20.33 0.10
C GLY A 780 -0.35 21.70 -0.58
N ASP A 781 0.64 21.91 -1.44
CA ASP A 781 0.77 23.17 -2.18
C ASP A 781 -0.29 23.28 -3.29
N SER A 782 -0.46 24.48 -3.83
CA SER A 782 -1.32 24.75 -4.98
C SER A 782 -0.67 25.68 -6.01
N ALA A 783 -1.30 25.83 -7.18
CA ALA A 783 -0.84 26.79 -8.20
C ALA A 783 -0.90 28.26 -7.69
N THR A 784 -1.71 28.51 -6.66
CA THR A 784 -1.93 29.83 -6.06
C THR A 784 -1.73 29.73 -4.56
N PRO A 785 -0.58 30.16 -4.00
CA PRO A 785 -0.22 29.88 -2.59
C PRO A 785 -1.28 30.23 -1.53
N ALA A 786 -2.17 31.19 -1.82
CA ALA A 786 -3.31 31.51 -0.95
C ALA A 786 -4.33 30.38 -0.78
N ASN A 787 -4.28 29.35 -1.63
CA ASN A 787 -5.16 28.18 -1.62
C ASN A 787 -4.40 26.89 -1.25
N ASP A 788 -3.23 27.02 -0.64
CA ASP A 788 -2.52 25.88 -0.09
C ASP A 788 -3.37 25.22 1.00
N GLY A 789 -3.27 23.90 1.06
CA GLY A 789 -4.08 23.11 1.97
C GLY A 789 -3.70 23.39 3.42
N PRO A 790 -4.64 23.35 4.38
CA PRO A 790 -4.27 23.50 5.77
C PRO A 790 -3.48 22.27 6.27
N GLY A 791 -2.57 22.49 7.21
CA GLY A 791 -1.95 21.40 7.96
C GLY A 791 -2.95 20.58 8.78
N GLY A 792 -2.59 19.34 9.06
CA GLY A 792 -3.36 18.44 9.94
C GLY A 792 -3.05 18.68 11.41
N ALA A 793 -3.98 18.34 12.30
CA ALA A 793 -3.75 18.46 13.74
C ALA A 793 -2.71 17.44 14.23
N GLY A 794 -1.88 17.82 15.20
CA GLY A 794 -1.06 16.89 15.96
C GLY A 794 -1.90 15.97 16.83
N GLY A 795 -1.47 14.72 16.99
CA GLY A 795 -2.14 13.77 17.86
C GLY A 795 -1.98 14.12 19.34
N GLY A 796 -2.93 13.68 20.16
CA GLY A 796 -2.88 13.80 21.61
C GLY A 796 -1.73 13.01 22.22
N GLY A 797 -1.07 13.60 23.22
CA GLY A 797 -0.06 12.92 24.03
C GLY A 797 -0.71 12.09 25.14
N GLY A 798 -0.08 10.96 25.48
CA GLY A 798 -0.43 10.18 26.66
C GLY A 798 0.07 10.80 27.96
N PHE A 799 -0.18 10.13 29.09
CA PHE A 799 0.15 10.65 30.43
C PHE A 799 1.63 11.09 30.62
N PHE A 800 2.57 10.47 29.91
CA PHE A 800 4.00 10.85 29.94
C PHE A 800 4.54 11.32 28.58
N GLY A 801 3.67 11.58 27.60
CA GLY A 801 4.05 11.97 26.24
C GLY A 801 3.58 13.38 25.88
N THR A 802 4.33 14.06 25.00
CA THR A 802 3.90 15.34 24.44
C THR A 802 2.85 15.14 23.35
N ALA A 803 1.98 16.11 23.14
CA ALA A 803 1.18 16.17 21.91
C ALA A 803 2.10 16.27 20.68
N GLY A 804 1.61 15.80 19.55
CA GLY A 804 2.26 16.02 18.26
C GLY A 804 2.17 17.49 17.85
N HIS A 805 3.08 17.91 16.99
CA HIS A 805 2.99 19.23 16.37
C HIS A 805 1.92 19.23 15.28
N ASP A 806 1.17 20.33 15.17
CA ASP A 806 0.31 20.56 14.01
C ASP A 806 1.16 20.67 12.73
N GLY A 807 0.58 20.21 11.64
CA GLY A 807 1.12 20.41 10.31
C GLY A 807 1.10 21.88 9.93
N ILE A 808 2.04 22.27 9.09
CA ILE A 808 2.16 23.64 8.57
C ILE A 808 1.42 23.70 7.23
N SER A 809 0.67 24.78 7.01
CA SER A 809 0.00 25.07 5.74
C SER A 809 0.97 25.57 4.68
#